data_AF-A0A9P9IL87-F1
#
_entry.id   AF-A0A9P9IL87-F1
#
_cell.length_a   1.000
_cell.length_b   1.000
_cell.length_c   1.000
_cell.angle_alpha   90.00
_cell.angle_beta   90.00
_cell.angle_gamma   90.00
#
_symmetry.space_group_name_H-M   'P 1'
#
loop_
_entity.id
_entity.type
_entity.pdbx_description
1 polymer ?
#
loop_
_entity_poly.entity_id
_entity_poly.type
_entity_poly.pdbx_seq_one_letter_code
_entity_poly.pdbx_strand_id
1 'polypeptide(L)'
;MTATSTLLLVLLVSLLFVGKASAFGAGEVAGTSDFNGYVWRHGDIVEVLRYLPASFITHYRFTLLERRQIYFGNWLRDFSQVIDTTCLENLPEPALRAIVSILGFMEFGYATDEFEVTRERLGCYTHVEHIDNPKGYAENAKEIDERLRGPLDPRELEFDPNTGMKNYIANSGKGWDTAADYVRRQLRDCIKLGRKGRKNDAGAKKEAFIHLGAALHTLEDFSAHSNFTELCLRELGEEDVFPFVGDACRVKTPGWRGKMVPPVVTGTFGMLDIFHSLLGEADDMAVLQCKGSLENLETELNIGAMAFDQLYELLKAAIQGLSTLASTTINDPLLKQLEVVGVLFKKAEESKKQGQSADTSIDANLLWQSIEPIFYLHDRLKKWFQESSMQEDTEPLNQESSTQLGKYADELVFKYLSLMIEASIQQLRNALRAAKDRVDAEAAKSTSAEVYQDGDGSDPSHSDLSKDHFNNVLNQPAGLVATVTTNWATQQVVKCWDDGFQDEEKTIDEILSILHHPAFPGRKTPVQKYMFNAVRGWWEHNSAEEQDKIRGKLTKESVRARAHEDHTLTLRDLAGKKKGVAEFPGSKPKVRQPPKKPSPLTWAVGEAKKDAKWALGAVKRGVRDPRTGARLVGSGIYGAVAYTMWFAMGTVNLFLGWMLALVSKLWSFVK
;
A
#
# COMPACT_ATOMS: atom_id res chain seq x y z
N MET A 1 32.35 25.58 -27.54
CA MET A 1 31.53 24.60 -26.79
C MET A 1 30.99 23.61 -27.80
N THR A 2 31.17 22.31 -27.58
CA THR A 2 30.71 21.27 -28.51
C THR A 2 29.19 21.20 -28.50
N ALA A 3 28.57 20.68 -29.57
CA ALA A 3 27.11 20.51 -29.64
C ALA A 3 26.54 19.75 -28.44
N THR A 4 27.34 18.84 -27.86
CA THR A 4 27.05 18.14 -26.60
C THR A 4 26.93 19.05 -25.39
N SER A 5 27.77 20.08 -25.24
CA SER A 5 27.69 21.02 -24.12
C SER A 5 26.46 21.93 -24.23
N THR A 6 26.07 22.31 -25.45
CA THR A 6 24.88 23.13 -25.70
C THR A 6 23.61 22.32 -25.44
N LEU A 7 23.56 21.04 -25.84
CA LEU A 7 22.44 20.15 -25.56
C LEU A 7 22.26 19.93 -24.06
N LEU A 8 23.35 19.77 -23.32
CA LEU A 8 23.33 19.55 -21.86
C LEU A 8 22.86 20.81 -21.12
N LEU A 9 23.27 21.99 -21.58
CA LEU A 9 22.81 23.27 -21.02
C LEU A 9 21.33 23.53 -21.33
N VAL A 10 20.88 23.21 -22.56
CA VAL A 10 19.46 23.30 -22.94
C VAL A 10 18.63 22.33 -22.12
N LEU A 11 19.07 21.09 -21.93
CA LEU A 11 18.42 20.11 -21.04
C LEU A 11 18.35 20.62 -19.59
N LEU A 12 19.43 21.21 -19.07
CA LEU A 12 19.46 21.78 -17.72
C LEU A 12 18.49 22.97 -17.58
N VAL A 13 18.43 23.83 -18.59
CA VAL A 13 17.51 24.98 -18.61
C VAL A 13 16.07 24.52 -18.79
N SER A 14 15.80 23.51 -19.61
CA SER A 14 14.49 22.89 -19.76
C SER A 14 14.01 22.27 -18.46
N LEU A 15 14.88 21.57 -17.71
CA LEU A 15 14.58 21.02 -16.38
C LEU A 15 14.24 22.11 -15.34
N LEU A 16 14.72 23.34 -15.51
CA LEU A 16 14.36 24.48 -14.65
C LEU A 16 12.98 25.08 -14.96
N PHE A 17 12.37 24.72 -16.10
CA PHE A 17 11.05 25.20 -16.54
C PHE A 17 9.98 24.09 -16.61
N VAL A 18 10.30 22.85 -16.25
CA VAL A 18 9.29 21.79 -16.08
C VAL A 18 8.46 22.13 -14.85
N GLY A 19 7.17 22.41 -15.05
CA GLY A 19 6.21 22.56 -13.98
C GLY A 19 6.18 21.31 -13.12
N LYS A 20 6.30 21.49 -11.81
CA LYS A 20 6.21 20.42 -10.82
C LYS A 20 4.75 19.99 -10.75
N ALA A 21 4.48 18.74 -11.05
CA ALA A 21 3.22 18.08 -10.78
C ALA A 21 3.52 16.90 -9.86
N SER A 22 2.68 16.69 -8.86
CA SER A 22 2.94 15.83 -7.71
C SER A 22 1.74 14.84 -7.60
N ALA A 23 1.94 13.55 -7.22
CA ALA A 23 0.86 12.54 -6.89
C ALA A 23 0.94 11.91 -5.48
N PHE A 24 -0.20 11.42 -4.93
CA PHE A 24 -0.25 10.62 -3.69
C PHE A 24 0.89 9.64 -3.69
N GLY A 25 1.67 9.70 -2.61
CA GLY A 25 2.68 8.70 -2.35
C GLY A 25 2.10 7.69 -1.39
N ALA A 26 2.20 6.42 -1.76
CA ALA A 26 2.46 5.41 -0.76
C ALA A 26 3.58 5.89 0.19
N GLY A 27 3.49 5.53 1.46
CA GLY A 27 4.45 5.91 2.52
C GLY A 27 3.80 6.70 3.65
N GLU A 28 4.63 7.13 4.59
CA GLU A 28 4.24 7.92 5.76
C GLU A 28 5.18 9.12 5.95
N VAL A 29 4.69 10.20 6.58
CA VAL A 29 5.58 11.28 7.02
C VAL A 29 6.41 10.76 8.20
N ALA A 30 7.74 10.83 8.07
CA ALA A 30 8.65 10.34 9.10
C ALA A 30 8.25 10.85 10.50
N GLY A 31 8.24 9.96 11.50
CA GLY A 31 7.76 10.25 12.87
C GLY A 31 8.54 11.35 13.57
N THR A 32 9.79 11.54 13.15
CA THR A 32 10.71 12.59 13.59
C THR A 32 10.48 13.93 12.88
N SER A 33 9.66 13.98 11.83
CA SER A 33 9.35 15.21 11.11
C SER A 33 8.34 16.04 11.86
N ASP A 34 8.64 17.33 12.01
CA ASP A 34 7.72 18.30 12.62
C ASP A 34 6.41 18.48 11.85
N PHE A 35 6.36 18.02 10.58
CA PHE A 35 5.16 18.01 9.74
C PHE A 35 4.20 16.86 10.05
N ASN A 36 4.63 15.82 10.79
CA ASN A 36 3.81 14.66 11.10
C ASN A 36 2.52 15.08 11.82
N GLY A 37 1.37 14.62 11.32
CA GLY A 37 0.05 14.91 11.89
C GLY A 37 -0.54 16.25 11.48
N TYR A 38 0.14 17.04 10.65
CA TYR A 38 -0.45 18.20 9.96
C TYR A 38 -0.77 17.91 8.49
N VAL A 39 0.03 17.02 7.92
CA VAL A 39 -0.02 16.55 6.53
C VAL A 39 -0.37 15.05 6.55
N TRP A 40 -1.03 14.58 5.50
CA TRP A 40 -1.51 13.20 5.41
C TRP A 40 -1.07 12.51 4.12
N ARG A 41 -0.55 11.29 4.27
CA ARG A 41 -0.40 10.23 3.26
C ARG A 41 -1.15 8.97 3.69
N HIS A 42 -1.21 7.97 2.81
CA HIS A 42 -1.86 6.67 3.10
C HIS A 42 -1.34 6.02 4.38
N GLY A 43 -0.03 5.98 4.59
CA GLY A 43 0.56 5.44 5.82
C GLY A 43 0.17 6.21 7.08
N ASP A 44 0.02 7.55 6.98
CA ASP A 44 -0.42 8.40 8.09
C ASP A 44 -1.90 8.17 8.43
N ILE A 45 -2.75 7.88 7.44
CA ILE A 45 -4.18 7.60 7.66
C ILE A 45 -4.35 6.29 8.43
N VAL A 46 -3.53 5.28 8.16
CA VAL A 46 -3.58 3.99 8.87
C VAL A 46 -3.15 4.11 10.34
N GLU A 47 -2.44 5.17 10.74
CA GLU A 47 -2.15 5.44 12.16
C GLU A 47 -3.40 5.60 13.02
N VAL A 48 -4.55 5.95 12.44
CA VAL A 48 -5.87 5.95 13.11
C VAL A 48 -6.12 4.64 13.85
N LEU A 49 -5.69 3.50 13.29
CA LEU A 49 -5.90 2.17 13.86
C LEU A 49 -5.29 2.01 15.25
N ARG A 50 -4.27 2.79 15.62
CA ARG A 50 -3.64 2.74 16.94
C ARG A 50 -4.60 3.11 18.07
N TYR A 51 -5.65 3.88 17.76
CA TYR A 51 -6.68 4.31 18.69
C TYR A 51 -7.89 3.37 18.73
N LEU A 52 -7.90 2.33 17.90
CA LEU A 52 -9.06 1.46 17.71
C LEU A 52 -8.86 0.08 18.34
N PRO A 53 -9.94 -0.55 18.81
CA PRO A 53 -9.88 -1.91 19.29
C PRO A 53 -9.78 -2.85 18.09
N ALA A 54 -8.84 -3.78 18.15
CA ALA A 54 -8.84 -4.99 17.34
C ALA A 54 -9.97 -5.95 17.76
N SER A 55 -10.65 -5.73 18.88
CA SER A 55 -11.89 -6.39 19.31
C SER A 55 -12.61 -5.57 20.37
N PHE A 56 -13.91 -5.33 20.19
CA PHE A 56 -14.78 -4.67 21.16
C PHE A 56 -15.11 -5.56 22.37
N ILE A 57 -15.00 -6.88 22.26
CA ILE A 57 -15.20 -7.80 23.39
C ILE A 57 -14.01 -7.74 24.35
N THR A 58 -12.79 -7.84 23.80
CA THR A 58 -11.58 -7.88 24.63
C THR A 58 -11.00 -6.50 24.91
N HIS A 59 -11.44 -5.47 24.19
CA HIS A 59 -10.85 -4.13 24.17
C HIS A 59 -9.37 -4.09 23.81
N TYR A 60 -8.79 -5.16 23.24
CA TYR A 60 -7.41 -5.13 22.80
C TYR A 60 -7.25 -4.20 21.60
N ARG A 61 -6.24 -3.35 21.61
CA ARG A 61 -5.87 -2.54 20.43
C ARG A 61 -5.20 -3.37 19.35
N PHE A 62 -5.17 -2.84 18.12
CA PHE A 62 -4.32 -3.38 17.07
C PHE A 62 -2.85 -3.29 17.47
N THR A 63 -2.12 -4.40 17.32
CA THR A 63 -0.66 -4.42 17.46
C THR A 63 0.00 -3.70 16.29
N LEU A 64 1.26 -3.27 16.45
CA LEU A 64 2.02 -2.65 15.36
C LEU A 64 2.06 -3.52 14.10
N LEU A 65 2.29 -4.83 14.26
CA LEU A 65 2.32 -5.77 13.14
C LEU A 65 0.98 -5.86 12.41
N GLU A 66 -0.14 -5.89 13.14
CA GLU A 66 -1.48 -5.92 12.52
C GLU A 66 -1.78 -4.62 11.76
N ARG A 67 -1.37 -3.46 12.29
CA ARG A 67 -1.48 -2.18 11.58
C ARG A 67 -0.65 -2.17 10.30
N ARG A 68 0.58 -2.69 10.33
CA ARG A 68 1.43 -2.85 9.12
C ARG A 68 0.81 -3.79 8.10
N GLN A 69 0.15 -4.87 8.53
CA GLN A 69 -0.55 -5.79 7.62
C GLN A 69 -1.74 -5.11 6.94
N ILE A 70 -2.53 -4.33 7.68
CA ILE A 70 -3.63 -3.56 7.09
C ILE A 70 -3.07 -2.52 6.11
N TYR A 71 -2.01 -1.81 6.50
CA TYR A 71 -1.36 -0.86 5.61
C TYR A 71 -0.77 -1.53 4.35
N PHE A 72 -0.20 -2.72 4.46
CA PHE A 72 0.30 -3.47 3.29
C PHE A 72 -0.81 -3.75 2.26
N GLY A 73 -2.02 -4.12 2.70
CA GLY A 73 -3.16 -4.30 1.79
C GLY A 73 -3.59 -3.02 1.08
N ASN A 74 -3.47 -1.88 1.76
CA ASN A 74 -3.70 -0.56 1.19
C ASN A 74 -2.60 -0.20 0.17
N TRP A 75 -1.33 -0.25 0.59
CA TRP A 75 -0.13 0.01 -0.21
C TRP A 75 -0.07 -0.82 -1.49
N LEU A 76 -0.54 -2.07 -1.46
CA LEU A 76 -0.62 -2.90 -2.67
C LEU A 76 -1.54 -2.34 -3.75
N ARG A 77 -2.53 -1.51 -3.40
CA ARG A 77 -3.41 -0.83 -4.37
C ARG A 77 -2.68 0.30 -5.06
N ASP A 78 -1.96 1.14 -4.32
CA ASP A 78 -1.07 2.17 -4.89
C ASP A 78 -0.12 1.56 -5.93
N PHE A 79 0.55 0.46 -5.56
CA PHE A 79 1.53 -0.20 -6.42
C PHE A 79 0.92 -1.12 -7.48
N SER A 80 -0.39 -1.37 -7.46
CA SER A 80 -1.07 -2.11 -8.54
C SER A 80 -1.02 -1.33 -9.86
N GLN A 81 -0.91 0.00 -9.79
CA GLN A 81 -0.71 0.92 -10.92
C GLN A 81 0.58 0.63 -11.72
N VAL A 82 1.58 -0.02 -11.10
CA VAL A 82 2.78 -0.51 -11.80
C VAL A 82 2.42 -1.58 -12.83
N ILE A 83 1.36 -2.35 -12.58
CA ILE A 83 0.86 -3.41 -13.46
C ILE A 83 -0.26 -2.81 -14.32
N ASP A 84 0.13 -1.84 -15.15
CA ASP A 84 -0.72 -1.19 -16.16
C ASP A 84 -0.15 -1.42 -17.58
N THR A 85 -0.99 -1.19 -18.60
CA THR A 85 -0.61 -1.17 -20.03
C THR A 85 0.77 -0.57 -20.28
N THR A 86 1.03 0.63 -19.73
CA THR A 86 2.29 1.37 -19.90
C THR A 86 3.53 0.55 -19.53
N CYS A 87 3.51 -0.07 -18.36
CA CYS A 87 4.65 -0.82 -17.86
C CYS A 87 4.71 -2.21 -18.49
N LEU A 88 3.56 -2.85 -18.71
CA LEU A 88 3.46 -4.21 -19.25
C LEU A 88 3.91 -4.31 -20.71
N GLU A 89 3.77 -3.24 -21.49
CA GLU A 89 4.33 -3.16 -22.84
C GLU A 89 5.87 -3.17 -22.86
N ASN A 90 6.50 -2.73 -21.77
CA ASN A 90 7.95 -2.56 -21.66
C ASN A 90 8.64 -3.65 -20.83
N LEU A 91 7.93 -4.21 -19.83
CA LEU A 91 8.46 -5.21 -18.90
C LEU A 91 7.41 -6.28 -18.59
N PRO A 92 7.82 -7.56 -18.48
CA PRO A 92 6.90 -8.63 -18.14
C PRO A 92 6.41 -8.50 -16.69
N GLU A 93 5.14 -8.86 -16.44
CA GLU A 93 4.50 -8.78 -15.12
C GLU A 93 5.35 -9.31 -13.95
N PRO A 94 6.02 -10.49 -14.04
CA PRO A 94 6.72 -10.99 -12.87
C PRO A 94 7.96 -10.15 -12.54
N ALA A 95 8.50 -9.36 -13.48
CA ALA A 95 9.64 -8.48 -13.24
C ALA A 95 9.17 -7.22 -12.52
N LEU A 96 8.06 -6.65 -12.97
CA LEU A 96 7.38 -5.55 -12.30
C LEU A 96 6.97 -5.94 -10.87
N ARG A 97 6.37 -7.11 -10.69
CA ARG A 97 6.01 -7.61 -9.36
C ARG A 97 7.24 -7.85 -8.48
N ALA A 98 8.34 -8.35 -9.03
CA ALA A 98 9.59 -8.48 -8.27
C ALA A 98 10.12 -7.11 -7.81
N ILE A 99 10.01 -6.06 -8.63
CA ILE A 99 10.35 -4.70 -8.24
C ILE A 99 9.46 -4.23 -7.08
N VAL A 100 8.14 -4.41 -7.20
CA VAL A 100 7.19 -4.08 -6.13
C VAL A 100 7.49 -4.87 -4.84
N SER A 101 7.85 -6.15 -4.93
CA SER A 101 8.27 -6.93 -3.74
C SER A 101 9.46 -6.32 -3.01
N ILE A 102 10.41 -5.74 -3.73
CA ILE A 102 11.57 -5.07 -3.11
C ILE A 102 11.15 -3.76 -2.47
N LEU A 103 10.31 -2.98 -3.14
CA LEU A 103 9.79 -1.74 -2.57
C LEU A 103 8.98 -2.03 -1.29
N GLY A 104 8.17 -3.10 -1.30
CA GLY A 104 7.49 -3.59 -0.10
C GLY A 104 8.46 -4.05 0.98
N PHE A 105 9.56 -4.72 0.61
CA PHE A 105 10.62 -5.07 1.56
C PHE A 105 11.22 -3.85 2.25
N MET A 106 11.50 -2.79 1.49
CA MET A 106 12.07 -1.55 2.02
C MET A 106 11.10 -0.82 2.95
N GLU A 107 9.81 -0.80 2.61
CA GLU A 107 8.77 -0.11 3.38
C GLU A 107 8.39 -0.86 4.66
N PHE A 108 8.13 -2.16 4.55
CA PHE A 108 7.61 -2.96 5.66
C PHE A 108 8.70 -3.64 6.46
N GLY A 109 9.90 -3.72 5.89
CA GLY A 109 11.01 -4.49 6.46
C GLY A 109 10.76 -5.99 6.41
N TYR A 110 9.78 -6.48 5.65
CA TYR A 110 9.47 -7.89 5.44
C TYR A 110 9.02 -8.11 4.00
N ALA A 111 9.15 -9.34 3.49
CA ALA A 111 8.84 -9.66 2.09
C ALA A 111 8.10 -11.00 1.88
N THR A 112 7.77 -11.72 2.96
CA THR A 112 7.19 -13.07 2.91
C THR A 112 5.97 -13.24 3.84
N ASP A 113 5.22 -14.34 3.63
CA ASP A 113 4.01 -14.70 4.41
C ASP A 113 2.94 -13.59 4.31
N GLU A 114 2.73 -12.81 5.36
CA GLU A 114 1.79 -11.67 5.37
C GLU A 114 2.21 -10.49 4.47
N PHE A 115 3.50 -10.35 4.15
CA PHE A 115 4.04 -9.27 3.31
C PHE A 115 4.50 -9.77 1.93
N GLU A 116 4.13 -11.00 1.57
CA GLU A 116 4.43 -11.54 0.24
C GLU A 116 3.58 -10.82 -0.83
N VAL A 117 4.25 -10.22 -1.81
CA VAL A 117 3.60 -9.63 -3.00
C VAL A 117 3.35 -10.73 -4.03
N THR A 118 2.18 -11.36 -3.94
CA THR A 118 1.73 -12.37 -4.91
C THR A 118 1.04 -11.70 -6.10
N ARG A 119 0.89 -12.44 -7.21
CA ARG A 119 0.18 -11.94 -8.40
C ARG A 119 -1.27 -11.59 -8.08
N GLU A 120 -1.90 -12.34 -7.19
CA GLU A 120 -3.30 -12.16 -6.77
C GLU A 120 -3.45 -10.99 -5.79
N ARG A 121 -2.50 -10.82 -4.86
CA ARG A 121 -2.52 -9.72 -3.89
C ARG A 121 -2.17 -8.37 -4.52
N LEU A 122 -1.24 -8.35 -5.50
CA LEU A 122 -0.89 -7.14 -6.24
C LEU A 122 -1.91 -6.81 -7.33
N GLY A 123 -2.48 -7.82 -7.98
CA GLY A 123 -3.47 -7.59 -9.04
C GLY A 123 -2.89 -6.88 -10.26
N CYS A 124 -3.70 -6.03 -10.86
CA CYS A 124 -3.31 -5.08 -11.91
C CYS A 124 -4.04 -3.76 -11.66
N TYR A 125 -3.65 -2.69 -12.36
CA TYR A 125 -4.36 -1.43 -12.28
C TYR A 125 -5.86 -1.62 -12.57
N THR A 126 -6.70 -1.06 -11.70
CA THR A 126 -8.14 -0.90 -11.99
C THR A 126 -8.64 0.45 -11.47
N HIS A 127 -9.35 1.17 -12.33
CA HIS A 127 -9.98 2.45 -11.95
C HIS A 127 -10.89 2.38 -10.70
N VAL A 128 -11.55 1.24 -10.42
CA VAL A 128 -12.44 1.10 -9.25
C VAL A 128 -11.69 1.10 -7.92
N GLU A 129 -10.41 0.75 -7.91
CA GLU A 129 -9.58 0.73 -6.70
C GLU A 129 -9.26 2.14 -6.21
N HIS A 130 -9.10 3.08 -7.14
CA HIS A 130 -8.73 4.49 -6.90
C HIS A 130 -9.91 5.47 -7.12
N ILE A 131 -11.08 4.95 -7.50
CA ILE A 131 -12.24 5.74 -7.92
C ILE A 131 -11.90 6.65 -9.13
N ASP A 132 -10.98 6.22 -9.99
CA ASP A 132 -10.59 7.00 -11.17
C ASP A 132 -11.73 7.09 -12.19
N ASN A 133 -11.73 8.21 -12.92
CA ASN A 133 -12.55 8.34 -14.11
C ASN A 133 -11.93 7.52 -15.27
N PRO A 134 -12.63 6.50 -15.79
CA PRO A 134 -12.07 5.61 -16.81
C PRO A 134 -12.01 6.25 -18.21
N LYS A 135 -12.44 7.50 -18.39
CA LYS A 135 -12.40 8.20 -19.68
C LYS A 135 -10.96 8.32 -20.19
N GLY A 136 -10.74 7.88 -21.42
CA GLY A 136 -9.43 7.94 -22.08
C GLY A 136 -8.52 6.73 -21.83
N TYR A 137 -8.95 5.75 -21.02
CA TYR A 137 -8.20 4.50 -20.83
C TYR A 137 -8.22 3.62 -22.09
N ALA A 138 -7.13 2.87 -22.33
CA ALA A 138 -6.94 2.08 -23.54
C ALA A 138 -8.00 0.98 -23.71
N GLU A 139 -8.73 0.99 -24.84
CA GLU A 139 -9.79 0.01 -25.11
C GLU A 139 -9.26 -1.42 -25.32
N ASN A 140 -8.01 -1.54 -25.80
CA ASN A 140 -7.34 -2.81 -26.07
C ASN A 140 -6.48 -3.31 -24.90
N ALA A 141 -6.60 -2.73 -23.69
CA ALA A 141 -5.78 -3.11 -22.54
C ALA A 141 -5.83 -4.62 -22.20
N LYS A 142 -6.97 -5.28 -22.45
CA LYS A 142 -7.13 -6.74 -22.29
C LYS A 142 -6.27 -7.60 -23.23
N GLU A 143 -5.81 -7.04 -24.34
CA GLU A 143 -4.87 -7.71 -25.25
C GLU A 143 -3.46 -7.78 -24.65
N ILE A 144 -3.12 -6.85 -23.74
CA ILE A 144 -1.83 -6.80 -23.04
C ILE A 144 -1.85 -7.71 -21.80
N ASP A 145 -2.86 -7.58 -20.94
CA ASP A 145 -3.12 -8.50 -19.82
C ASP A 145 -4.62 -8.66 -19.62
N GLU A 146 -5.10 -9.91 -19.59
CA GLU A 146 -6.54 -10.24 -19.53
C GLU A 146 -7.27 -9.68 -18.30
N ARG A 147 -6.52 -9.36 -17.24
CA ARG A 147 -7.04 -8.82 -15.97
C ARG A 147 -7.34 -7.32 -16.06
N LEU A 148 -6.73 -6.61 -17.02
CA LEU A 148 -6.96 -5.18 -17.22
C LEU A 148 -8.40 -4.90 -17.69
N ARG A 149 -8.79 -3.64 -17.58
CA ARG A 149 -10.15 -3.21 -17.91
C ARG A 149 -10.44 -3.42 -19.42
N GLY A 150 -11.68 -3.80 -19.73
CA GLY A 150 -12.16 -3.80 -21.11
C GLY A 150 -12.59 -2.40 -21.58
N PRO A 151 -13.20 -2.31 -22.77
CA PRO A 151 -13.72 -1.05 -23.31
C PRO A 151 -14.66 -0.33 -22.32
N LEU A 152 -14.65 0.99 -22.38
CA LEU A 152 -15.53 1.84 -21.59
C LEU A 152 -16.96 1.80 -22.13
N ASP A 153 -17.95 1.55 -21.27
CA ASP A 153 -19.35 1.82 -21.58
C ASP A 153 -19.60 3.32 -21.32
N PRO A 154 -20.01 4.13 -22.33
CA PRO A 154 -20.25 5.56 -22.14
C PRO A 154 -21.20 5.92 -21.00
N ARG A 155 -22.13 5.00 -20.67
CA ARG A 155 -23.08 5.17 -19.55
C ARG A 155 -22.39 5.25 -18.20
N GLU A 156 -21.17 4.72 -18.06
CA GLU A 156 -20.36 4.84 -16.85
C GLU A 156 -20.02 6.30 -16.53
N LEU A 157 -19.87 7.14 -17.56
CA LEU A 157 -19.55 8.56 -17.43
C LEU A 157 -20.79 9.44 -17.21
N GLU A 158 -22.00 8.89 -17.27
CA GLU A 158 -23.22 9.61 -16.96
C GLU A 158 -23.40 9.79 -15.44
N PHE A 159 -24.23 10.75 -15.04
CA PHE A 159 -24.56 10.99 -13.64
C PHE A 159 -25.77 10.16 -13.22
N ASP A 160 -25.67 9.49 -12.07
CA ASP A 160 -26.84 8.87 -11.44
C ASP A 160 -27.72 9.96 -10.80
N PRO A 161 -28.98 10.12 -11.22
CA PRO A 161 -29.88 11.15 -10.69
C PRO A 161 -30.20 10.96 -9.20
N ASN A 162 -29.99 9.77 -8.64
CA ASN A 162 -30.31 9.48 -7.23
C ASN A 162 -29.17 9.88 -6.28
N THR A 163 -27.93 9.84 -6.75
CA THR A 163 -26.74 10.08 -5.93
C THR A 163 -25.98 11.35 -6.30
N GLY A 164 -26.15 11.84 -7.53
CA GLY A 164 -25.43 13.01 -8.03
C GLY A 164 -23.96 12.73 -8.34
N MET A 165 -23.60 11.46 -8.47
CA MET A 165 -22.24 10.98 -8.72
C MET A 165 -22.18 10.33 -10.10
N LYS A 166 -20.99 10.26 -10.69
CA LYS A 166 -20.75 9.45 -11.89
C LYS A 166 -21.10 7.98 -11.64
N ASN A 167 -21.62 7.30 -12.66
CA ASN A 167 -22.15 5.94 -12.54
C ASN A 167 -21.10 4.89 -12.11
N TYR A 168 -19.83 5.07 -12.49
CA TYR A 168 -18.73 4.18 -12.07
C TYR A 168 -18.38 4.28 -10.56
N ILE A 169 -18.90 5.26 -9.83
CA ILE A 169 -18.56 5.44 -8.40
C ILE A 169 -19.37 4.48 -7.53
N ALA A 170 -20.70 4.52 -7.63
CA ALA A 170 -21.58 3.75 -6.74
C ALA A 170 -22.88 3.21 -7.36
N ASN A 171 -23.10 3.34 -8.67
CA ASN A 171 -24.32 2.84 -9.33
C ASN A 171 -24.18 1.36 -9.74
N SER A 172 -24.20 0.49 -8.74
CA SER A 172 -24.01 -0.97 -8.88
C SER A 172 -25.07 -1.66 -9.74
N GLY A 173 -24.70 -2.81 -10.33
CA GLY A 173 -25.65 -3.76 -10.94
C GLY A 173 -26.18 -3.38 -12.33
N LYS A 174 -25.46 -2.53 -13.06
CA LYS A 174 -25.84 -2.04 -14.39
C LYS A 174 -25.03 -2.61 -15.56
N GLY A 175 -24.09 -3.52 -15.28
CA GLY A 175 -23.24 -4.18 -16.28
C GLY A 175 -21.82 -3.63 -16.36
N TRP A 176 -21.52 -2.55 -15.64
CA TRP A 176 -20.17 -2.07 -15.34
C TRP A 176 -19.80 -2.34 -13.88
N ASP A 177 -18.50 -2.28 -13.57
CA ASP A 177 -18.00 -2.37 -12.20
C ASP A 177 -17.96 -0.97 -11.57
N THR A 178 -18.06 -0.91 -10.24
CA THR A 178 -18.02 0.37 -9.51
C THR A 178 -17.06 0.32 -8.34
N ALA A 179 -16.57 1.47 -7.90
CA ALA A 179 -15.77 1.57 -6.67
C ALA A 179 -16.53 0.99 -5.46
N ALA A 180 -17.83 1.25 -5.36
CA ALA A 180 -18.69 0.66 -4.33
C ALA A 180 -18.77 -0.87 -4.42
N ASP A 181 -18.82 -1.45 -5.63
CA ASP A 181 -18.81 -2.91 -5.81
C ASP A 181 -17.46 -3.53 -5.44
N TYR A 182 -16.36 -2.86 -5.77
CA TYR A 182 -15.03 -3.26 -5.36
C TYR A 182 -14.89 -3.28 -3.83
N VAL A 183 -15.21 -2.16 -3.16
CA VAL A 183 -15.18 -2.05 -1.69
C VAL A 183 -16.08 -3.11 -1.06
N ARG A 184 -17.29 -3.34 -1.60
CA ARG A 184 -18.20 -4.39 -1.13
C ARG A 184 -17.56 -5.77 -1.18
N ARG A 185 -16.88 -6.13 -2.28
CA ARG A 185 -16.18 -7.43 -2.41
C ARG A 185 -15.07 -7.56 -1.37
N GLN A 186 -14.21 -6.55 -1.23
CA GLN A 186 -13.12 -6.55 -0.26
C GLN A 186 -13.63 -6.65 1.18
N LEU A 187 -14.69 -5.91 1.53
CA LEU A 187 -15.27 -5.98 2.87
C LEU A 187 -15.96 -7.31 3.16
N ARG A 188 -16.63 -7.94 2.18
CA ARG A 188 -17.19 -9.30 2.32
C ARG A 188 -16.09 -10.31 2.66
N ASP A 189 -15.00 -10.31 1.89
CA ASP A 189 -13.89 -11.23 2.13
C ASP A 189 -13.20 -10.94 3.46
N CYS A 190 -12.98 -9.67 3.78
CA CYS A 190 -12.48 -9.20 5.07
C CYS A 190 -13.33 -9.71 6.26
N ILE A 191 -14.66 -9.54 6.22
CA ILE A 191 -15.56 -9.97 7.30
C ILE A 191 -15.57 -11.49 7.42
N LYS A 192 -15.70 -12.20 6.29
CA LYS A 192 -15.71 -13.67 6.24
C LYS A 192 -14.42 -14.28 6.79
N LEU A 193 -13.27 -13.75 6.37
CA LEU A 193 -11.96 -14.21 6.81
C LEU A 193 -11.67 -13.81 8.26
N GLY A 194 -12.06 -12.60 8.69
CA GLY A 194 -11.90 -12.16 10.07
C GLY A 194 -12.74 -12.99 11.06
N ARG A 195 -13.97 -13.37 10.68
CA ARG A 195 -14.81 -14.32 11.44
C ARG A 195 -14.15 -15.69 11.58
N LYS A 196 -13.47 -16.19 10.54
CA LYS A 196 -12.64 -17.40 10.63
C LYS A 196 -11.42 -17.17 11.53
N GLY A 197 -10.80 -16.00 11.46
CA GLY A 197 -9.72 -15.58 12.34
C GLY A 197 -10.09 -15.59 13.82
N ARG A 198 -11.32 -15.21 14.16
CA ARG A 198 -11.86 -15.34 15.53
C ARG A 198 -12.02 -16.80 16.00
N LYS A 199 -12.12 -17.75 15.07
CA LYS A 199 -12.15 -19.20 15.33
C LYS A 199 -10.76 -19.84 15.30
N ASN A 200 -9.71 -19.06 15.59
CA ASN A 200 -8.30 -19.47 15.66
C ASN A 200 -7.66 -19.85 14.31
N ASP A 201 -8.19 -19.36 13.18
CA ASP A 201 -7.50 -19.47 11.89
C ASP A 201 -6.55 -18.27 11.68
N ALA A 202 -5.26 -18.47 12.01
CA ALA A 202 -4.26 -17.43 11.88
C ALA A 202 -4.01 -16.99 10.42
N GLY A 203 -4.19 -17.88 9.44
CA GLY A 203 -4.02 -17.54 8.02
C GLY A 203 -5.15 -16.64 7.53
N ALA A 204 -6.40 -17.04 7.83
CA ALA A 204 -7.56 -16.21 7.49
C ALA A 204 -7.51 -14.84 8.17
N LYS A 205 -7.02 -14.76 9.41
CA LYS A 205 -6.86 -13.47 10.10
C LYS A 205 -5.92 -12.52 9.34
N LYS A 206 -4.79 -13.02 8.83
CA LYS A 206 -3.83 -12.21 8.07
C LYS A 206 -4.44 -11.70 6.76
N GLU A 207 -5.09 -12.58 5.99
CA GLU A 207 -5.75 -12.17 4.74
C GLU A 207 -6.89 -11.17 5.00
N ALA A 208 -7.63 -11.31 6.11
CA ALA A 208 -8.66 -10.34 6.48
C ALA A 208 -8.11 -8.92 6.62
N PHE A 209 -6.89 -8.76 7.12
CA PHE A 209 -6.23 -7.46 7.21
C PHE A 209 -5.83 -6.91 5.85
N ILE A 210 -5.37 -7.75 4.92
CA ILE A 210 -5.06 -7.33 3.55
C ILE A 210 -6.31 -6.80 2.87
N HIS A 211 -7.42 -7.54 2.94
CA HIS A 211 -8.71 -7.11 2.38
C HIS A 211 -9.27 -5.86 3.08
N LEU A 212 -9.06 -5.71 4.39
CA LEU A 212 -9.40 -4.48 5.10
C LEU A 212 -8.61 -3.29 4.53
N GLY A 213 -7.29 -3.43 4.40
CA GLY A 213 -6.42 -2.41 3.80
C GLY A 213 -6.86 -1.99 2.41
N ALA A 214 -7.12 -2.98 1.55
CA ALA A 214 -7.54 -2.76 0.17
C ALA A 214 -8.91 -2.06 0.07
N ALA A 215 -9.84 -2.34 0.99
CA ALA A 215 -11.13 -1.63 1.07
C ALA A 215 -10.96 -0.19 1.61
N LEU A 216 -10.09 -0.02 2.60
CA LEU A 216 -9.82 1.28 3.22
C LEU A 216 -9.21 2.26 2.22
N HIS A 217 -8.27 1.79 1.40
CA HIS A 217 -7.63 2.56 0.33
C HIS A 217 -8.65 3.28 -0.58
N THR A 218 -9.62 2.54 -1.13
CA THR A 218 -10.65 3.17 -1.98
C THR A 218 -11.51 4.17 -1.19
N LEU A 219 -11.78 3.91 0.10
CA LEU A 219 -12.61 4.81 0.92
C LEU A 219 -11.90 6.12 1.29
N GLU A 220 -10.59 6.09 1.53
CA GLU A 220 -9.79 7.30 1.78
C GLU A 220 -9.60 8.12 0.50
N ASP A 221 -9.34 7.43 -0.62
CA ASP A 221 -9.17 8.03 -1.94
C ASP A 221 -10.38 8.86 -2.36
N PHE A 222 -11.59 8.51 -1.92
CA PHE A 222 -12.79 9.31 -2.21
C PHE A 222 -12.64 10.78 -1.83
N SER A 223 -11.96 11.10 -0.73
CA SER A 223 -11.79 12.50 -0.31
C SER A 223 -10.63 13.21 -1.00
N ALA A 224 -9.67 12.47 -1.54
CA ALA A 224 -8.48 12.97 -2.21
C ALA A 224 -8.66 13.11 -3.73
N HIS A 225 -9.33 12.12 -4.34
CA HIS A 225 -9.53 11.96 -5.79
C HIS A 225 -10.98 12.22 -6.25
N SER A 226 -11.78 12.88 -5.41
CA SER A 226 -13.01 13.54 -5.86
C SER A 226 -13.07 15.01 -5.47
N ASN A 227 -14.03 15.74 -6.04
CA ASN A 227 -14.35 17.12 -5.66
C ASN A 227 -15.18 17.21 -4.35
N PHE A 228 -15.22 16.15 -3.52
CA PHE A 228 -16.04 16.09 -2.30
C PHE A 228 -15.76 17.25 -1.32
N THR A 229 -14.49 17.59 -1.12
CA THR A 229 -14.07 18.65 -0.18
C THR A 229 -14.53 20.02 -0.65
N GLU A 230 -14.41 20.30 -1.95
CA GLU A 230 -14.87 21.50 -2.63
C GLU A 230 -16.40 21.63 -2.50
N LEU A 231 -17.13 20.54 -2.77
CA LEU A 231 -18.58 20.52 -2.60
C LEU A 231 -19.00 20.74 -1.14
N CYS A 232 -18.23 20.25 -0.16
CA CYS A 232 -18.48 20.55 1.25
C CYS A 232 -18.29 22.05 1.55
N LEU A 233 -17.25 22.70 1.02
CA LEU A 233 -17.04 24.14 1.18
C LEU A 233 -18.17 24.96 0.54
N ARG A 234 -18.65 24.56 -0.64
CA ARG A 234 -19.82 25.19 -1.27
C ARG A 234 -21.08 25.04 -0.42
N GLU A 235 -21.32 23.87 0.18
CA GLU A 235 -22.42 23.70 1.14
C GLU A 235 -22.27 24.54 2.42
N LEU A 236 -21.07 25.04 2.73
CA LEU A 236 -20.82 26.02 3.80
C LEU A 236 -21.01 27.48 3.35
N GLY A 237 -21.29 27.71 2.06
CA GLY A 237 -21.52 29.03 1.48
C GLY A 237 -20.37 29.57 0.62
N GLU A 238 -19.29 28.80 0.44
CA GLU A 238 -18.12 29.20 -0.35
C GLU A 238 -18.33 28.92 -1.85
N GLU A 239 -19.23 29.69 -2.48
CA GLU A 239 -19.68 29.43 -3.87
C GLU A 239 -18.62 29.63 -4.95
N ASP A 240 -17.58 30.43 -4.68
CA ASP A 240 -16.47 30.72 -5.59
C ASP A 240 -15.44 29.59 -5.67
N VAL A 241 -15.54 28.58 -4.80
CA VAL A 241 -14.68 27.38 -4.85
C VAL A 241 -15.01 26.58 -6.11
N PHE A 242 -13.98 26.36 -6.92
CA PHE A 242 -14.10 25.65 -8.18
C PHE A 242 -14.39 24.16 -7.95
N PRO A 243 -15.52 23.64 -8.46
CA PRO A 243 -15.94 22.26 -8.19
C PRO A 243 -15.34 21.23 -9.16
N PHE A 244 -14.32 21.60 -9.96
CA PHE A 244 -13.72 20.73 -10.98
C PHE A 244 -14.69 20.24 -12.07
N VAL A 245 -15.71 21.05 -12.37
CA VAL A 245 -16.62 20.85 -13.50
C VAL A 245 -16.95 22.18 -14.15
N GLY A 246 -17.37 22.14 -15.42
CA GLY A 246 -17.83 23.30 -16.16
C GLY A 246 -19.07 23.95 -15.52
N ASP A 247 -19.30 25.22 -15.84
CA ASP A 247 -20.35 26.01 -15.19
C ASP A 247 -21.78 25.56 -15.51
N ALA A 248 -21.99 24.93 -16.67
CA ALA A 248 -23.28 24.33 -17.03
C ALA A 248 -23.46 22.91 -16.48
N CYS A 249 -22.39 22.25 -16.02
CA CYS A 249 -22.44 20.90 -15.49
C CYS A 249 -23.10 20.89 -14.10
N ARG A 250 -24.41 20.65 -14.05
CA ARG A 250 -25.19 20.66 -12.81
C ARG A 250 -26.19 19.51 -12.77
N VAL A 251 -26.36 18.93 -11.58
CA VAL A 251 -27.35 17.89 -11.27
C VAL A 251 -28.37 18.43 -10.28
N LYS A 252 -29.61 17.93 -10.35
CA LYS A 252 -30.68 18.36 -9.44
C LYS A 252 -30.68 17.48 -8.20
N THR A 253 -30.61 18.07 -7.00
CA THR A 253 -30.70 17.31 -5.76
C THR A 253 -32.10 16.68 -5.61
N PRO A 254 -32.22 15.50 -4.96
CA PRO A 254 -33.51 14.84 -4.75
C PRO A 254 -34.47 15.71 -3.93
N GLY A 255 -35.78 15.56 -4.21
CA GLY A 255 -36.85 16.21 -3.47
C GLY A 255 -37.49 17.41 -4.17
N TRP A 256 -38.64 17.83 -3.64
CA TRP A 256 -39.51 18.86 -4.23
C TRP A 256 -38.89 20.27 -4.25
N ARG A 257 -37.91 20.55 -3.38
CA ARG A 257 -37.08 21.79 -3.38
C ARG A 257 -35.68 21.55 -3.95
N GLY A 258 -35.52 20.58 -4.84
CA GLY A 258 -34.22 20.21 -5.40
C GLY A 258 -33.50 21.40 -6.02
N LYS A 259 -32.26 21.64 -5.57
CA LYS A 259 -31.36 22.68 -6.10
C LYS A 259 -30.47 22.11 -7.18
N MET A 260 -30.05 22.95 -8.13
CA MET A 260 -29.02 22.59 -9.10
C MET A 260 -27.66 22.76 -8.43
N VAL A 261 -26.86 21.69 -8.37
CA VAL A 261 -25.54 21.67 -7.75
C VAL A 261 -24.53 21.00 -8.69
N PRO A 262 -23.24 21.31 -8.59
CA PRO A 262 -22.22 20.55 -9.33
C PRO A 262 -22.21 19.08 -8.86
N PRO A 263 -22.08 18.09 -9.75
CA PRO A 263 -22.02 16.68 -9.40
C PRO A 263 -20.71 16.28 -8.72
N VAL A 264 -20.67 15.09 -8.12
CA VAL A 264 -19.41 14.46 -7.70
C VAL A 264 -18.72 13.86 -8.91
N VAL A 265 -17.48 14.29 -9.14
CA VAL A 265 -16.61 13.78 -10.21
C VAL A 265 -15.26 13.38 -9.62
N THR A 266 -14.56 12.51 -10.33
CA THR A 266 -13.19 12.11 -10.05
C THR A 266 -12.32 12.32 -11.28
N GLY A 267 -11.00 12.28 -11.10
CA GLY A 267 -10.06 12.61 -12.15
C GLY A 267 -9.78 11.47 -13.12
N THR A 268 -9.48 11.79 -14.39
CA THR A 268 -9.06 10.81 -15.40
C THR A 268 -7.65 10.34 -15.12
N PHE A 269 -7.45 9.01 -15.09
CA PHE A 269 -6.14 8.42 -14.94
C PHE A 269 -5.41 8.33 -16.28
N GLY A 270 -4.19 8.86 -16.32
CA GLY A 270 -3.30 8.81 -17.46
C GLY A 270 -1.92 8.28 -17.08
N MET A 271 -1.08 8.10 -18.10
CA MET A 271 0.28 7.60 -17.92
C MET A 271 1.08 8.46 -16.92
N LEU A 272 0.92 9.80 -16.91
CA LEU A 272 1.56 10.73 -15.96
C LEU A 272 1.22 10.43 -14.50
N ASP A 273 0.07 9.86 -14.20
CA ASP A 273 -0.30 9.50 -12.84
C ASP A 273 0.55 8.31 -12.35
N ILE A 274 0.85 7.32 -13.23
CA ILE A 274 1.83 6.25 -12.96
C ILE A 274 3.23 6.84 -12.66
N PHE A 275 3.64 7.87 -13.40
CA PHE A 275 4.90 8.57 -13.15
C PHE A 275 4.91 9.22 -11.79
N HIS A 276 3.84 9.89 -11.43
CA HIS A 276 3.82 10.61 -10.17
C HIS A 276 3.77 9.63 -8.99
N SER A 277 3.01 8.53 -9.08
CA SER A 277 2.96 7.47 -8.06
C SER A 277 4.31 6.74 -7.86
N LEU A 278 5.16 6.65 -8.90
CA LEU A 278 6.44 5.89 -8.84
C LEU A 278 7.72 6.74 -8.81
N LEU A 279 7.70 7.91 -9.45
CA LEU A 279 8.87 8.79 -9.64
C LEU A 279 8.65 10.19 -9.06
N GLY A 280 7.41 10.65 -8.96
CA GLY A 280 7.04 11.98 -8.44
C GLY A 280 7.29 12.16 -6.95
N GLU A 281 7.53 11.07 -6.21
CA GLU A 281 8.04 11.15 -4.83
C GLU A 281 9.27 12.08 -4.75
N ALA A 282 10.26 11.95 -5.64
CA ALA A 282 11.56 12.59 -5.48
C ALA A 282 11.54 14.13 -5.23
N ASP A 283 10.63 14.89 -5.86
CA ASP A 283 10.59 16.36 -5.73
C ASP A 283 9.88 16.84 -4.45
N ASP A 284 8.84 16.14 -4.01
CA ASP A 284 8.16 16.35 -2.71
C ASP A 284 9.05 15.89 -1.54
N MET A 285 9.95 14.91 -1.79
CA MET A 285 10.88 14.31 -0.84
C MET A 285 12.08 15.19 -0.48
N ALA A 286 12.59 15.98 -1.42
CA ALA A 286 13.74 16.87 -1.21
C ALA A 286 13.48 17.99 -0.19
N VAL A 287 12.21 18.40 -0.01
CA VAL A 287 11.82 19.47 0.94
C VAL A 287 11.70 18.96 2.38
N LEU A 288 11.39 17.66 2.58
CA LEU A 288 10.99 17.12 3.90
C LEU A 288 11.88 15.98 4.45
N GLN A 289 13.02 15.65 3.83
CA GLN A 289 13.85 14.47 4.20
C GLN A 289 13.04 13.15 4.22
N CYS A 290 11.98 13.09 3.43
CA CYS A 290 11.22 11.86 3.24
C CYS A 290 11.91 11.05 2.12
N LYS A 291 11.88 9.73 2.24
CA LYS A 291 12.67 8.79 1.44
C LYS A 291 11.78 8.29 0.27
N GLY A 292 12.04 8.62 -0.99
CA GLY A 292 11.22 8.17 -2.15
C GLY A 292 11.56 6.76 -2.68
N SER A 293 10.58 5.93 -3.03
CA SER A 293 10.72 4.48 -3.24
C SER A 293 11.82 4.05 -4.23
N LEU A 294 11.89 4.62 -5.45
CA LEU A 294 12.90 4.24 -6.46
C LEU A 294 14.29 4.88 -6.25
N GLU A 295 14.36 6.12 -5.74
CA GLU A 295 15.64 6.78 -5.42
C GLU A 295 16.25 6.21 -4.13
N ASN A 296 15.41 5.89 -3.13
CA ASN A 296 15.79 5.07 -1.99
C ASN A 296 16.33 3.74 -2.46
N LEU A 297 15.66 3.09 -3.41
CA LEU A 297 16.08 1.79 -3.91
C LEU A 297 17.50 1.88 -4.47
N GLU A 298 17.80 2.85 -5.34
CA GLU A 298 19.17 3.03 -5.86
C GLU A 298 20.17 3.37 -4.75
N THR A 299 19.79 4.22 -3.80
CA THR A 299 20.63 4.58 -2.65
C THR A 299 20.94 3.34 -1.80
N GLU A 300 19.92 2.61 -1.35
CA GLU A 300 20.04 1.40 -0.52
C GLU A 300 20.77 0.27 -1.27
N LEU A 301 20.58 0.13 -2.59
CA LEU A 301 21.35 -0.81 -3.42
C LEU A 301 22.83 -0.40 -3.57
N ASN A 302 23.14 0.90 -3.52
CA ASN A 302 24.50 1.45 -3.51
C ASN A 302 25.12 1.53 -2.11
N ILE A 303 24.36 1.31 -1.04
CA ILE A 303 24.93 1.22 0.31
C ILE A 303 25.76 -0.07 0.41
N GLY A 304 27.04 0.10 0.74
CA GLY A 304 27.78 -0.92 1.45
C GLY A 304 29.26 -0.58 1.57
N ALA A 305 29.65 -0.25 2.80
CA ALA A 305 31.03 -0.22 3.25
C ALA A 305 31.62 -1.63 3.45
N MET A 306 30.77 -2.67 3.50
CA MET A 306 31.16 -4.08 3.71
C MET A 306 30.79 -4.98 2.52
N ALA A 307 31.64 -5.98 2.26
CA ALA A 307 31.44 -6.97 1.19
C ALA A 307 30.47 -8.08 1.62
N PHE A 308 29.78 -8.72 0.66
CA PHE A 308 28.85 -9.83 0.91
C PHE A 308 29.46 -10.93 1.79
N ASP A 309 30.70 -11.35 1.51
CA ASP A 309 31.39 -12.40 2.27
C ASP A 309 31.58 -12.00 3.75
N GLN A 310 31.79 -10.72 4.05
CA GLN A 310 31.94 -10.24 5.42
C GLN A 310 30.60 -10.27 6.17
N LEU A 311 29.52 -9.84 5.51
CA LEU A 311 28.16 -9.89 6.08
C LEU A 311 27.69 -11.33 6.30
N TYR A 312 27.95 -12.21 5.34
CA TYR A 312 27.66 -13.64 5.42
C TYR A 312 28.31 -14.30 6.63
N GLU A 313 29.61 -14.07 6.85
CA GLU A 313 30.33 -14.68 7.98
C GLU A 313 29.89 -14.08 9.33
N LEU A 314 29.56 -12.78 9.40
CA LEU A 314 29.01 -12.17 10.62
C LEU A 314 27.67 -12.79 11.01
N LEU A 315 26.73 -12.93 10.06
CA LEU A 315 25.44 -13.54 10.30
C LEU A 315 25.56 -15.01 10.68
N LYS A 316 26.43 -15.76 9.98
CA LYS A 316 26.71 -17.17 10.27
C LYS A 316 27.26 -17.36 11.69
N ALA A 317 28.24 -16.54 12.08
CA ALA A 317 28.81 -16.58 13.43
C ALA A 317 27.78 -16.22 14.51
N ALA A 318 26.92 -15.22 14.25
CA ALA A 318 25.86 -14.83 15.17
C ALA A 318 24.80 -15.93 15.36
N ILE A 319 24.33 -16.53 14.27
CA ILE A 319 23.38 -17.65 14.33
C ILE A 319 24.02 -18.82 15.09
N GLN A 320 25.25 -19.22 14.76
CA GLN A 320 25.97 -20.30 15.47
C GLN A 320 26.14 -20.02 16.97
N GLY A 321 26.50 -18.78 17.34
CA GLY A 321 26.65 -18.35 18.73
C GLY A 321 25.34 -18.39 19.51
N LEU A 322 24.22 -18.14 18.85
CA LEU A 322 22.90 -18.21 19.48
C LEU A 322 22.35 -19.64 19.53
N SER A 323 22.54 -20.46 18.48
CA SER A 323 22.13 -21.86 18.48
C SER A 323 22.83 -22.65 19.58
N THR A 324 24.09 -22.32 19.88
CA THR A 324 24.85 -22.88 21.00
C THR A 324 24.31 -22.46 22.37
N LEU A 325 23.86 -21.22 22.53
CA LEU A 325 23.20 -20.73 23.76
C LEU A 325 21.81 -21.35 23.97
N ALA A 326 21.06 -21.59 22.89
CA ALA A 326 19.70 -22.16 22.92
C ALA A 326 19.68 -23.68 23.14
N SER A 327 20.83 -24.34 23.34
CA SER A 327 20.96 -25.80 23.49
C SER A 327 20.41 -26.61 22.31
N THR A 328 20.20 -25.97 21.16
CA THR A 328 19.85 -26.60 19.89
C THR A 328 21.12 -27.11 19.23
N THR A 329 21.15 -28.40 18.91
CA THR A 329 22.31 -29.02 18.23
C THR A 329 22.56 -28.39 16.86
N ILE A 330 23.78 -28.58 16.34
CA ILE A 330 24.48 -28.10 15.11
C ILE A 330 23.65 -27.96 13.79
N ASN A 331 22.38 -28.34 13.76
CA ASN A 331 21.49 -28.34 12.59
C ASN A 331 20.41 -27.23 12.66
N ASP A 332 20.82 -25.97 12.81
CA ASP A 332 19.90 -24.84 12.78
C ASP A 332 19.32 -24.63 11.35
N PRO A 333 17.99 -24.66 11.15
CA PRO A 333 17.36 -24.38 9.87
C PRO A 333 17.78 -23.04 9.24
N LEU A 334 18.06 -22.02 10.06
CA LEU A 334 18.51 -20.70 9.60
C LEU A 334 19.92 -20.76 9.01
N LEU A 335 20.83 -21.57 9.58
CA LEU A 335 22.18 -21.76 9.02
C LEU A 335 22.13 -22.41 7.64
N LYS A 336 21.27 -23.41 7.45
CA LYS A 336 21.11 -24.08 6.15
C LYS A 336 20.51 -23.15 5.10
N GLN A 337 19.54 -22.31 5.50
CA GLN A 337 18.99 -21.28 4.62
C GLN A 337 20.05 -20.25 4.22
N LEU A 338 20.89 -19.81 5.17
CA LEU A 338 22.02 -18.92 4.89
C LEU A 338 23.01 -19.56 3.91
N GLU A 339 23.37 -20.83 4.09
CA GLU A 339 24.25 -21.56 3.15
C GLU A 339 23.69 -21.59 1.72
N VAL A 340 22.39 -21.81 1.55
CA VAL A 340 21.72 -21.78 0.25
C VAL A 340 21.87 -20.40 -0.40
N VAL A 341 21.66 -19.32 0.36
CA VAL A 341 21.84 -17.94 -0.12
C VAL A 341 23.28 -17.70 -0.59
N GLY A 342 24.28 -18.17 0.17
CA GLY A 342 25.69 -18.04 -0.19
C GLY A 342 26.03 -18.74 -1.52
N VAL A 343 25.46 -19.92 -1.78
CA VAL A 343 25.64 -20.64 -3.04
C VAL A 343 24.99 -19.91 -4.22
N LEU A 344 23.78 -19.38 -4.03
CA LEU A 344 23.05 -18.64 -5.06
C LEU A 344 23.79 -17.36 -5.46
N PHE A 345 24.30 -16.61 -4.47
CA PHE A 345 25.03 -15.36 -4.73
C PHE A 345 26.29 -15.59 -5.57
N LYS A 346 27.11 -16.59 -5.20
CA LYS A 346 28.33 -16.92 -5.97
C LYS A 346 28.03 -17.26 -7.42
N LYS A 347 26.98 -18.04 -7.66
CA LYS A 347 26.54 -18.39 -9.02
C LYS A 347 26.09 -17.17 -9.82
N ALA A 348 25.35 -16.25 -9.21
CA ALA A 348 24.92 -15.02 -9.85
C ALA A 348 26.11 -14.10 -10.17
N GLU A 349 27.08 -14.02 -9.26
CA GLU A 349 28.27 -13.18 -9.41
C GLU A 349 29.17 -13.69 -10.55
N GLU A 350 29.37 -15.01 -10.63
CA GLU A 350 30.09 -15.68 -11.72
C GLU A 350 29.43 -15.42 -13.08
N SER A 351 28.10 -15.41 -13.13
CA SER A 351 27.34 -15.14 -14.35
C SER A 351 27.53 -13.70 -14.83
N LYS A 352 27.49 -12.71 -13.91
CA LYS A 352 27.77 -11.29 -14.23
C LYS A 352 29.22 -11.08 -14.71
N LYS A 353 30.19 -11.75 -14.09
CA LYS A 353 31.62 -11.66 -14.47
C LYS A 353 31.94 -12.27 -15.84
N GLN A 354 31.21 -13.28 -16.28
CA GLN A 354 31.44 -13.94 -17.57
C GLN A 354 30.94 -13.13 -18.78
N GLY A 355 30.36 -11.95 -18.58
CA GLY A 355 29.91 -11.10 -19.69
C GLY A 355 28.85 -11.77 -20.57
N GLN A 356 28.19 -12.82 -20.09
CA GLN A 356 26.89 -13.22 -20.59
C GLN A 356 25.99 -12.04 -20.28
N SER A 357 25.85 -11.13 -21.24
CA SER A 357 24.75 -10.18 -21.25
C SER A 357 23.52 -11.02 -20.95
N ALA A 358 22.87 -10.75 -19.82
CA ALA A 358 21.58 -11.33 -19.52
C ALA A 358 20.78 -11.23 -20.81
N ASP A 359 20.50 -12.37 -21.41
CA ASP A 359 19.76 -12.44 -22.66
C ASP A 359 18.53 -11.56 -22.46
N THR A 360 18.19 -10.76 -23.46
CA THR A 360 17.27 -9.60 -23.34
C THR A 360 15.84 -9.98 -22.95
N SER A 361 15.58 -11.25 -22.64
CA SER A 361 14.48 -11.72 -21.82
C SER A 361 15.00 -12.10 -20.42
N ILE A 362 14.97 -11.18 -19.47
CA ILE A 362 15.02 -11.56 -18.05
C ILE A 362 13.82 -12.48 -17.84
N ASP A 363 14.03 -13.79 -17.68
CA ASP A 363 12.97 -14.69 -17.25
C ASP A 363 12.59 -14.25 -15.83
N ALA A 364 11.50 -13.51 -15.76
CA ALA A 364 11.07 -12.86 -14.54
C ALA A 364 10.67 -13.88 -13.45
N ASN A 365 10.38 -15.13 -13.82
CA ASN A 365 10.22 -16.22 -12.85
C ASN A 365 11.55 -16.65 -12.25
N LEU A 366 12.65 -16.63 -13.02
CA LEU A 366 14.01 -16.85 -12.53
C LEU A 366 14.47 -15.72 -11.60
N LEU A 367 14.01 -14.48 -11.83
CA LEU A 367 14.28 -13.34 -10.95
C LEU A 367 13.65 -13.54 -9.56
N TRP A 368 12.35 -13.84 -9.49
CA TRP A 368 11.67 -14.08 -8.22
C TRP A 368 12.22 -15.32 -7.50
N GLN A 369 12.46 -16.42 -8.23
CA GLN A 369 13.06 -17.63 -7.67
C GLN A 369 14.46 -17.38 -7.08
N SER A 370 15.19 -16.41 -7.64
CA SER A 370 16.50 -16.02 -7.13
C SER A 370 16.41 -15.21 -5.83
N ILE A 371 15.37 -14.39 -5.64
CA ILE A 371 15.28 -13.47 -4.48
C ILE A 371 14.38 -13.97 -3.35
N GLU A 372 13.40 -14.85 -3.61
CA GLU A 372 12.53 -15.44 -2.58
C GLU A 372 13.31 -16.07 -1.41
N PRO A 373 14.39 -16.85 -1.63
CA PRO A 373 15.12 -17.50 -0.54
C PRO A 373 15.79 -16.54 0.44
N ILE A 374 16.31 -15.41 -0.04
CA ILE A 374 17.00 -14.45 0.81
C ILE A 374 16.01 -13.62 1.63
N PHE A 375 14.87 -13.25 1.03
CA PHE A 375 13.76 -12.61 1.74
C PHE A 375 13.17 -13.53 2.82
N TYR A 376 12.99 -14.82 2.52
CA TYR A 376 12.49 -15.77 3.50
C TYR A 376 13.43 -15.89 4.71
N LEU A 377 14.73 -16.08 4.48
CA LEU A 377 15.72 -16.13 5.56
C LEU A 377 15.71 -14.85 6.40
N HIS A 378 15.74 -13.70 5.72
CA HIS A 378 15.71 -12.39 6.36
C HIS A 378 14.49 -12.25 7.29
N ASP A 379 13.28 -12.53 6.78
CA ASP A 379 12.05 -12.35 7.55
C ASP A 379 11.99 -13.27 8.76
N ARG A 380 12.50 -14.51 8.61
CA ARG A 380 12.61 -15.47 9.71
C ARG A 380 13.55 -14.94 10.80
N LEU A 381 14.71 -14.41 10.42
CA LEU A 381 15.66 -13.77 11.34
C LEU A 381 15.01 -12.59 12.06
N LYS A 382 14.37 -11.68 11.33
CA LYS A 382 13.78 -10.47 11.88
C LYS A 382 12.62 -10.76 12.84
N LYS A 383 11.71 -11.67 12.47
CA LYS A 383 10.61 -12.11 13.35
C LYS A 383 11.15 -12.76 14.63
N TRP A 384 12.20 -13.57 14.51
CA TRP A 384 12.86 -14.18 15.66
C TRP A 384 13.51 -13.16 16.60
N PHE A 385 14.11 -12.09 16.07
CA PHE A 385 14.72 -11.02 16.87
C PHE A 385 13.69 -10.08 17.50
N GLN A 386 12.67 -9.63 16.77
CA GLN A 386 11.68 -8.66 17.26
C GLN A 386 10.74 -9.25 18.31
N GLU A 387 10.43 -10.55 18.27
CA GLU A 387 9.63 -11.20 19.32
C GLU A 387 10.33 -11.18 20.69
N SER A 388 11.64 -10.92 20.74
CA SER A 388 12.42 -10.76 21.98
C SER A 388 12.38 -9.33 22.55
N SER A 389 11.99 -8.33 21.74
CA SER A 389 12.12 -6.90 22.06
C SER A 389 10.81 -6.11 21.97
N MET A 390 9.66 -6.74 22.20
CA MET A 390 8.33 -6.08 22.23
C MET A 390 8.26 -5.05 23.38
N GLN A 391 8.90 -3.90 23.17
CA GLN A 391 8.77 -2.65 23.90
C GLN A 391 7.62 -1.86 23.27
N GLU A 392 6.68 -1.50 24.13
CA GLU A 392 5.58 -0.53 24.00
C GLU A 392 4.97 -0.31 22.58
N ASP A 393 3.79 -0.91 22.32
CA ASP A 393 2.96 -0.65 21.11
C ASP A 393 2.38 0.78 21.05
N THR A 394 3.02 1.75 21.71
CA THR A 394 2.71 3.18 21.62
C THR A 394 3.48 3.89 20.53
N GLU A 395 4.43 3.25 19.86
CA GLU A 395 5.27 3.90 18.84
C GLU A 395 4.60 4.01 17.45
N PRO A 396 4.93 5.05 16.66
CA PRO A 396 4.48 5.20 15.26
C PRO A 396 5.03 4.10 14.34
N LEU A 397 4.43 3.89 13.17
CA LEU A 397 4.85 2.88 12.18
C LEU A 397 6.34 3.00 11.77
N ASN A 398 6.89 4.22 11.74
CA ASN A 398 8.24 4.57 11.27
C ASN A 398 9.43 4.38 12.24
N GLN A 399 9.26 3.91 13.48
CA GLN A 399 10.42 3.72 14.36
C GLN A 399 11.18 2.41 14.07
N GLU A 400 12.41 2.54 13.56
CA GLU A 400 13.35 1.43 13.35
C GLU A 400 13.79 0.83 14.69
N SER A 401 13.23 -0.32 15.04
CA SER A 401 13.63 -1.15 16.19
C SER A 401 14.67 -2.22 15.82
N SER A 402 15.41 -2.06 14.71
CA SER A 402 16.31 -3.10 14.21
C SER A 402 17.52 -3.29 15.13
N THR A 403 17.69 -4.53 15.61
CA THR A 403 18.94 -4.95 16.26
C THR A 403 20.09 -4.87 15.25
N GLN A 404 21.33 -4.79 15.72
CA GLN A 404 22.51 -4.79 14.83
C GLN A 404 22.54 -6.01 13.89
N LEU A 405 22.02 -7.16 14.34
CA LEU A 405 21.86 -8.35 13.51
C LEU A 405 20.76 -8.21 12.45
N GLY A 406 19.66 -7.53 12.76
CA GLY A 406 18.65 -7.15 11.77
C GLY A 406 19.26 -6.29 10.66
N LYS A 407 20.07 -5.30 11.02
CA LYS A 407 20.77 -4.43 10.04
C LYS A 407 21.70 -5.22 9.12
N TYR A 408 22.44 -6.21 9.64
CA TYR A 408 23.27 -7.08 8.79
C TYR A 408 22.43 -7.95 7.85
N ALA A 409 21.26 -8.42 8.29
CA ALA A 409 20.36 -9.18 7.43
C ALA A 409 19.77 -8.30 6.31
N ASP A 410 19.36 -7.07 6.64
CA ASP A 410 18.91 -6.06 5.66
C ASP A 410 20.02 -5.78 4.62
N GLU A 411 21.26 -5.50 5.06
CA GLU A 411 22.41 -5.24 4.16
C GLU A 411 22.76 -6.43 3.25
N LEU A 412 22.68 -7.67 3.78
CA LEU A 412 22.91 -8.89 2.99
C LEU A 412 21.88 -9.01 1.85
N VAL A 413 20.61 -8.71 2.15
CA VAL A 413 19.52 -8.69 1.17
C VAL A 413 19.81 -7.64 0.09
N PHE A 414 20.09 -6.39 0.47
CA PHE A 414 20.37 -5.33 -0.50
C PHE A 414 21.56 -5.63 -1.42
N LYS A 415 22.64 -6.21 -0.90
CA LYS A 415 23.78 -6.66 -1.72
C LYS A 415 23.44 -7.76 -2.71
N TYR A 416 22.53 -8.66 -2.36
CA TYR A 416 22.05 -9.67 -3.28
C TYR A 416 21.14 -9.07 -4.36
N LEU A 417 20.24 -8.16 -3.98
CA LEU A 417 19.31 -7.49 -4.89
C LEU A 417 20.04 -6.61 -5.91
N SER A 418 21.11 -5.91 -5.51
CA SER A 418 21.86 -5.03 -6.43
C SER A 418 22.53 -5.81 -7.55
N LEU A 419 22.86 -7.09 -7.33
CA LEU A 419 23.40 -7.96 -8.36
C LEU A 419 22.33 -8.40 -9.38
N MET A 420 21.10 -8.64 -8.91
CA MET A 420 20.06 -9.34 -9.68
C MET A 420 19.11 -8.42 -10.46
N ILE A 421 18.93 -7.16 -10.03
CA ILE A 421 17.74 -6.36 -10.37
C ILE A 421 18.10 -4.98 -10.91
N GLU A 422 19.39 -4.61 -10.86
CA GLU A 422 19.93 -3.36 -11.41
C GLU A 422 19.50 -3.14 -12.87
N ALA A 423 19.61 -4.16 -13.72
CA ALA A 423 19.20 -4.08 -15.12
C ALA A 423 17.68 -3.86 -15.29
N SER A 424 16.85 -4.54 -14.50
CA SER A 424 15.38 -4.38 -14.52
C SER A 424 14.95 -2.99 -14.07
N ILE A 425 15.60 -2.44 -13.04
CA ILE A 425 15.34 -1.07 -12.55
C ILE A 425 15.71 -0.05 -13.63
N GLN A 426 16.87 -0.21 -14.28
CA GLN A 426 17.29 0.67 -15.37
C GLN A 426 16.32 0.61 -16.56
N GLN A 427 15.84 -0.58 -16.93
CA GLN A 427 14.84 -0.76 -17.97
C GLN A 427 13.51 -0.09 -17.61
N LEU A 428 13.00 -0.33 -16.39
CA LEU A 428 11.78 0.33 -15.91
C LEU A 428 11.94 1.85 -15.98
N ARG A 429 13.07 2.38 -15.52
CA ARG A 429 13.33 3.83 -15.55
C ARG A 429 13.39 4.40 -16.96
N ASN A 430 13.96 3.67 -17.91
CA ASN A 430 14.04 4.10 -19.30
C ASN A 430 12.67 4.05 -19.98
N ALA A 431 11.90 2.99 -19.72
CA ALA A 431 10.52 2.84 -20.19
C ALA A 431 9.65 3.98 -19.66
N LEU A 432 9.75 4.25 -18.35
CA LEU A 432 9.14 5.39 -17.72
C LEU A 432 9.61 6.68 -18.43
N ARG A 433 10.89 7.03 -18.46
CA ARG A 433 11.34 8.28 -19.11
C ARG A 433 10.82 8.45 -20.55
N ALA A 434 10.83 7.38 -21.34
CA ALA A 434 10.32 7.40 -22.71
C ALA A 434 8.80 7.60 -22.79
N ALA A 435 8.04 7.08 -21.84
CA ALA A 435 6.61 7.33 -21.73
C ALA A 435 6.33 8.77 -21.29
N LYS A 436 7.06 9.34 -20.33
CA LYS A 436 6.91 10.75 -19.91
C LYS A 436 6.98 11.72 -21.10
N ASP A 437 7.98 11.55 -21.98
CA ASP A 437 8.16 12.38 -23.17
C ASP A 437 6.98 12.30 -24.16
N ARG A 438 6.22 11.20 -24.16
CA ARG A 438 4.99 11.05 -24.97
C ARG A 438 3.80 11.75 -24.33
N VAL A 439 3.70 11.73 -23.00
CA VAL A 439 2.53 12.29 -22.31
C VAL A 439 2.53 13.80 -22.29
N ASP A 440 3.67 14.48 -22.20
CA ASP A 440 3.71 15.95 -22.29
C ASP A 440 3.11 16.46 -23.63
N ALA A 441 3.19 15.64 -24.69
CA ALA A 441 2.58 15.92 -26.00
C ALA A 441 1.08 15.53 -26.10
N GLU A 442 0.61 14.61 -25.27
CA GLU A 442 -0.80 14.16 -25.20
C GLU A 442 -1.63 14.91 -24.15
N ALA A 443 -1.05 15.30 -23.02
CA ALA A 443 -1.64 16.17 -22.00
C ALA A 443 -1.98 17.56 -22.58
N ALA A 444 -1.19 18.05 -23.54
CA ALA A 444 -1.53 19.25 -24.30
C ALA A 444 -2.79 19.10 -25.19
N LYS A 445 -3.26 17.86 -25.40
CA LYS A 445 -4.45 17.50 -26.18
C LYS A 445 -5.57 16.90 -25.33
N SER A 446 -5.40 16.76 -24.01
CA SER A 446 -6.39 16.10 -23.16
C SER A 446 -7.66 16.94 -23.04
N THR A 447 -8.80 16.26 -23.08
CA THR A 447 -10.13 16.88 -22.89
C THR A 447 -10.35 17.35 -21.45
N SER A 448 -9.45 17.04 -20.52
CA SER A 448 -9.55 17.46 -19.12
C SER A 448 -9.62 18.98 -18.95
N ALA A 449 -9.06 19.75 -19.89
CA ALA A 449 -9.17 21.21 -19.90
C ALA A 449 -10.61 21.73 -20.10
N GLU A 450 -11.56 20.89 -20.54
CA GLU A 450 -12.98 21.25 -20.74
C GLU A 450 -13.65 21.71 -19.44
N VAL A 451 -13.21 21.22 -18.27
CA VAL A 451 -13.77 21.65 -16.98
C VAL A 451 -13.52 23.13 -16.68
N TYR A 452 -12.49 23.73 -17.30
CA TYR A 452 -12.18 25.15 -17.17
C TYR A 452 -12.91 26.03 -18.20
N GLN A 453 -13.68 25.44 -19.10
CA GLN A 453 -14.45 26.18 -20.10
C GLN A 453 -15.88 26.42 -19.62
N ASP A 454 -16.58 27.33 -20.31
CA ASP A 454 -17.99 27.61 -20.05
C ASP A 454 -18.84 26.53 -20.75
N GLY A 455 -18.94 25.36 -20.12
CA GLY A 455 -19.58 24.18 -20.69
C GLY A 455 -20.03 23.16 -19.66
N ASP A 456 -20.30 21.94 -20.11
CA ASP A 456 -20.74 20.80 -19.31
C ASP A 456 -19.61 19.80 -18.99
N GLY A 457 -18.35 20.19 -19.21
CA GLY A 457 -17.16 19.40 -18.91
C GLY A 457 -17.19 18.83 -17.49
N SER A 458 -16.92 17.53 -17.35
CA SER A 458 -17.09 16.81 -16.08
C SER A 458 -16.03 15.75 -15.81
N ASP A 459 -14.94 15.79 -16.58
CA ASP A 459 -13.88 14.79 -16.54
C ASP A 459 -12.55 15.53 -16.28
N PRO A 460 -12.33 16.04 -15.06
CA PRO A 460 -11.08 16.72 -14.70
C PRO A 460 -9.90 15.75 -14.77
N SER A 461 -8.67 16.27 -14.83
CA SER A 461 -7.46 15.46 -14.68
C SER A 461 -7.36 14.93 -13.25
N HIS A 462 -6.81 13.72 -13.07
CA HIS A 462 -6.43 13.21 -11.75
C HIS A 462 -5.46 14.17 -11.05
N SER A 463 -4.39 14.57 -11.74
CA SER A 463 -3.38 15.51 -11.23
C SER A 463 -3.85 16.91 -10.84
N ASP A 464 -5.02 17.36 -11.31
CA ASP A 464 -5.55 18.69 -10.96
C ASP A 464 -6.42 18.62 -9.70
N LEU A 465 -7.03 17.47 -9.46
CA LEU A 465 -8.00 17.27 -8.41
C LEU A 465 -7.36 16.68 -7.14
N SER A 466 -6.20 16.04 -7.28
CA SER A 466 -5.55 15.24 -6.26
C SER A 466 -5.12 16.11 -5.05
N LYS A 467 -5.62 15.73 -3.85
CA LYS A 467 -5.40 16.44 -2.56
C LYS A 467 -4.49 15.68 -1.61
N ASP A 468 -4.07 14.55 -2.07
CA ASP A 468 -2.98 13.74 -1.58
C ASP A 468 -1.62 14.43 -1.47
N HIS A 469 -1.43 15.52 -2.21
CA HIS A 469 -0.28 16.39 -2.09
C HIS A 469 -0.31 17.24 -0.85
N PHE A 470 0.73 17.19 -0.03
CA PHE A 470 0.85 18.12 1.08
C PHE A 470 0.97 19.58 0.64
N ASN A 471 1.41 19.82 -0.59
CA ASN A 471 1.43 21.15 -1.19
C ASN A 471 0.00 21.65 -1.52
N ASN A 472 -0.97 20.76 -1.72
CA ASN A 472 -2.34 21.15 -2.00
C ASN A 472 -2.99 21.71 -0.73
N VAL A 473 -3.58 22.90 -0.82
CA VAL A 473 -4.24 23.58 0.30
C VAL A 473 -5.38 22.76 0.93
N LEU A 474 -5.96 21.82 0.18
CA LEU A 474 -7.02 20.92 0.63
C LEU A 474 -6.52 19.55 1.15
N ASN A 475 -5.20 19.34 1.29
CA ASN A 475 -4.66 18.09 1.85
C ASN A 475 -5.13 17.81 3.27
N GLN A 476 -5.02 18.81 4.14
CA GLN A 476 -5.41 18.65 5.53
C GLN A 476 -6.89 18.27 5.69
N PRO A 477 -7.87 18.98 5.09
CA PRO A 477 -9.27 18.59 5.22
C PRO A 477 -9.58 17.24 4.55
N ALA A 478 -8.95 16.90 3.41
CA ALA A 478 -9.10 15.58 2.79
C ALA A 478 -8.58 14.46 3.70
N GLY A 479 -7.36 14.59 4.24
CA GLY A 479 -6.78 13.64 5.19
C GLY A 479 -7.60 13.49 6.48
N LEU A 480 -8.18 14.58 7.00
CA LEU A 480 -9.12 14.50 8.12
C LEU A 480 -10.37 13.68 7.76
N VAL A 481 -10.96 13.89 6.58
CA VAL A 481 -12.10 13.08 6.10
C VAL A 481 -11.69 11.62 5.94
N ALA A 482 -10.54 11.33 5.33
CA ALA A 482 -9.99 9.98 5.22
C ALA A 482 -9.86 9.31 6.60
N THR A 483 -9.31 10.01 7.60
CA THR A 483 -9.22 9.47 8.96
C THR A 483 -10.59 9.15 9.58
N VAL A 484 -11.65 9.91 9.26
CA VAL A 484 -13.03 9.60 9.68
C VAL A 484 -13.51 8.30 9.03
N THR A 485 -13.33 8.17 7.71
CA THR A 485 -13.79 7.01 6.95
C THR A 485 -13.08 5.73 7.40
N THR A 486 -11.75 5.78 7.53
CA THR A 486 -10.93 4.66 7.99
C THR A 486 -11.27 4.24 9.41
N ASN A 487 -11.48 5.21 10.30
CA ASN A 487 -11.92 4.95 11.66
C ASN A 487 -13.28 4.26 11.70
N TRP A 488 -14.27 4.83 11.01
CA TRP A 488 -15.64 4.31 10.99
C TRP A 488 -15.70 2.91 10.40
N ALA A 489 -15.16 2.71 9.20
CA ALA A 489 -15.17 1.44 8.49
C ALA A 489 -14.53 0.33 9.33
N THR A 490 -13.34 0.58 9.88
CA THR A 490 -12.64 -0.37 10.75
C THR A 490 -13.49 -0.76 11.96
N GLN A 491 -14.09 0.22 12.67
CA GLN A 491 -14.92 -0.09 13.83
C GLN A 491 -16.14 -0.96 13.46
N GLN A 492 -16.79 -0.71 12.32
CA GLN A 492 -17.92 -1.53 11.89
C GLN A 492 -17.51 -2.95 11.52
N VAL A 493 -16.38 -3.10 10.82
CA VAL A 493 -15.80 -4.41 10.48
C VAL A 493 -15.43 -5.19 11.73
N VAL A 494 -14.75 -4.58 12.70
CA VAL A 494 -14.35 -5.26 13.95
C VAL A 494 -15.57 -5.71 14.76
N LYS A 495 -16.66 -4.93 14.79
CA LYS A 495 -17.92 -5.36 15.41
C LYS A 495 -18.50 -6.60 14.70
N CYS A 496 -18.51 -6.60 13.37
CA CYS A 496 -18.93 -7.76 12.57
C CYS A 496 -18.04 -9.00 12.73
N TRP A 497 -16.75 -8.81 13.00
CA TRP A 497 -15.86 -9.90 13.34
C TRP A 497 -16.20 -10.49 14.71
N ASP A 498 -16.49 -9.64 15.70
CA ASP A 498 -16.80 -10.04 17.07
C ASP A 498 -18.19 -10.67 17.22
N ASP A 499 -19.17 -10.19 16.45
CA ASP A 499 -20.52 -10.73 16.41
C ASP A 499 -20.80 -11.49 15.10
N GLY A 500 -20.73 -12.82 15.18
CA GLY A 500 -21.01 -13.71 14.06
C GLY A 500 -22.47 -13.73 13.61
N PHE A 501 -23.40 -13.14 14.36
CA PHE A 501 -24.81 -13.03 14.00
C PHE A 501 -25.16 -11.70 13.33
N GLN A 502 -24.24 -10.73 13.35
CA GLN A 502 -24.45 -9.45 12.70
C GLN A 502 -24.55 -9.63 11.17
N ASP A 503 -25.49 -8.93 10.53
CA ASP A 503 -25.66 -8.97 9.08
C ASP A 503 -24.50 -8.25 8.39
N GLU A 504 -23.71 -9.00 7.62
CA GLU A 504 -22.52 -8.48 6.93
C GLU A 504 -22.88 -7.50 5.82
N GLU A 505 -23.97 -7.75 5.08
CA GLU A 505 -24.38 -6.88 3.96
C GLU A 505 -24.88 -5.54 4.49
N LYS A 506 -25.68 -5.57 5.55
CA LYS A 506 -26.16 -4.35 6.18
C LYS A 506 -25.00 -3.50 6.71
N THR A 507 -23.99 -4.12 7.33
CA THR A 507 -22.81 -3.39 7.79
C THR A 507 -22.02 -2.81 6.63
N ILE A 508 -21.88 -3.55 5.52
CA ILE A 508 -21.20 -3.03 4.33
C ILE A 508 -21.97 -1.86 3.73
N ASP A 509 -23.30 -1.92 3.63
CA ASP A 509 -24.12 -0.82 3.14
C ASP A 509 -24.02 0.43 4.03
N GLU A 510 -23.91 0.24 5.36
CA GLU A 510 -23.65 1.34 6.29
C GLU A 510 -22.27 1.98 6.06
N ILE A 511 -21.23 1.19 5.75
CA ILE A 511 -19.90 1.68 5.39
C ILE A 511 -19.93 2.41 4.04
N LEU A 512 -20.56 1.82 3.01
CA LEU A 512 -20.65 2.39 1.67
C LEU A 512 -21.43 3.71 1.61
N SER A 513 -22.18 4.07 2.66
CA SER A 513 -22.75 5.41 2.80
C SER A 513 -21.71 6.55 2.84
N ILE A 514 -20.42 6.21 2.98
CA ILE A 514 -19.26 7.10 2.79
C ILE A 514 -19.22 7.69 1.37
N LEU A 515 -19.54 6.89 0.34
CA LEU A 515 -19.58 7.37 -1.05
C LEU A 515 -20.88 8.14 -1.28
N HIS A 516 -20.81 9.46 -1.18
CA HIS A 516 -21.98 10.31 -1.28
C HIS A 516 -21.64 11.75 -1.69
N HIS A 517 -22.59 12.41 -2.35
CA HIS A 517 -22.55 13.85 -2.53
C HIS A 517 -23.05 14.56 -1.24
N PRO A 518 -22.38 15.60 -0.73
CA PRO A 518 -22.78 16.27 0.53
C PRO A 518 -24.18 16.91 0.53
N ALA A 519 -24.74 17.25 -0.65
CA ALA A 519 -26.04 17.89 -0.82
C ALA A 519 -27.20 16.91 -1.05
N PHE A 520 -26.93 15.63 -1.36
CA PHE A 520 -27.95 14.67 -1.81
C PHE A 520 -28.70 13.95 -0.68
N PRO A 521 -28.04 13.49 0.41
CA PRO A 521 -28.74 12.79 1.48
C PRO A 521 -29.79 13.66 2.16
N GLY A 522 -31.07 13.30 2.03
CA GLY A 522 -32.16 13.98 2.73
C GLY A 522 -32.02 13.88 4.26
N ARG A 523 -31.51 12.74 4.76
CA ARG A 523 -31.06 12.56 6.15
C ARG A 523 -29.66 11.94 6.16
N LYS A 524 -28.66 12.74 6.52
CA LYS A 524 -27.27 12.27 6.62
C LYS A 524 -27.09 11.17 7.68
N THR A 525 -26.37 10.11 7.33
CA THR A 525 -25.92 9.08 8.28
C THR A 525 -24.89 9.66 9.26
N PRO A 526 -24.56 8.99 10.39
CA PRO A 526 -23.54 9.47 11.30
C PRO A 526 -22.20 9.73 10.62
N VAL A 527 -21.70 8.80 9.79
CA VAL A 527 -20.41 8.96 9.09
C VAL A 527 -20.44 10.13 8.10
N GLN A 528 -21.52 10.31 7.34
CA GLN A 528 -21.67 11.45 6.43
C GLN A 528 -21.63 12.80 7.18
N LYS A 529 -22.23 12.86 8.38
CA LYS A 529 -22.13 14.04 9.25
C LYS A 529 -20.70 14.25 9.75
N TYR A 530 -19.99 13.18 10.12
CA TYR A 530 -18.62 13.28 10.61
C TYR A 530 -17.66 13.74 9.52
N MET A 531 -17.80 13.23 8.30
CA MET A 531 -17.03 13.67 7.12
C MET A 531 -17.27 15.17 6.86
N PHE A 532 -18.53 15.61 6.78
CA PHE A 532 -18.85 17.02 6.58
C PHE A 532 -18.32 17.91 7.72
N ASN A 533 -18.46 17.46 8.96
CA ASN A 533 -17.99 18.19 10.13
C ASN A 533 -16.45 18.28 10.19
N ALA A 534 -15.72 17.32 9.61
CA ALA A 534 -14.26 17.39 9.52
C ALA A 534 -13.83 18.56 8.63
N VAL A 535 -14.44 18.70 7.44
CA VAL A 535 -14.21 19.84 6.55
C VAL A 535 -14.65 21.16 7.20
N ARG A 536 -15.86 21.19 7.77
CA ARG A 536 -16.37 22.39 8.45
C ARG A 536 -15.48 22.82 9.61
N GLY A 537 -15.09 21.87 10.47
CA GLY A 537 -14.23 22.17 11.62
C GLY A 537 -12.85 22.67 11.21
N TRP A 538 -12.30 22.15 10.11
CA TRP A 538 -11.07 22.70 9.52
C TRP A 538 -11.30 24.13 9.00
N TRP A 539 -12.35 24.37 8.22
CA TRP A 539 -12.67 25.69 7.66
C TRP A 539 -12.87 26.75 8.74
N GLU A 540 -13.69 26.46 9.74
CA GLU A 540 -14.04 27.37 10.86
C GLU A 540 -12.85 27.64 11.81
N HIS A 541 -11.84 26.78 11.82
CA HIS A 541 -10.63 26.98 12.63
C HIS A 541 -9.65 27.98 12.01
N ASN A 542 -9.77 28.26 10.70
CA ASN A 542 -8.99 29.30 10.04
C ASN A 542 -9.52 30.69 10.41
N SER A 543 -8.61 31.65 10.58
CA SER A 543 -9.00 33.07 10.71
C SER A 543 -9.64 33.59 9.42
N ALA A 544 -10.37 34.71 9.50
CA ALA A 544 -11.00 35.30 8.32
C ALA A 544 -9.99 35.62 7.19
N GLU A 545 -8.80 36.11 7.53
CA GLU A 545 -7.72 36.39 6.57
C GLU A 545 -7.22 35.10 5.89
N GLU A 546 -7.10 34.00 6.65
CA GLU A 546 -6.71 32.71 6.09
C GLU A 546 -7.81 32.11 5.21
N GLN A 547 -9.08 32.24 5.61
CA GLN A 547 -10.23 31.84 4.79
C GLN A 547 -10.23 32.59 3.46
N ASP A 548 -9.99 33.90 3.47
CA ASP A 548 -9.88 34.72 2.25
C ASP A 548 -8.72 34.26 1.36
N LYS A 549 -7.55 33.97 1.96
CA LYS A 549 -6.38 33.44 1.23
C LYS A 549 -6.69 32.08 0.59
N ILE A 550 -7.31 31.16 1.34
CA ILE A 550 -7.66 29.83 0.84
C ILE A 550 -8.71 29.94 -0.27
N ARG A 551 -9.77 30.75 -0.09
CA ARG A 551 -10.79 31.00 -1.11
C ARG A 551 -10.16 31.52 -2.40
N GLY A 552 -9.24 32.49 -2.30
CA GLY A 552 -8.51 33.03 -3.44
C GLY A 552 -7.68 31.98 -4.19
N LYS A 553 -7.11 30.99 -3.49
CA LYS A 553 -6.38 29.87 -4.11
C LYS A 553 -7.29 28.85 -4.81
N LEU A 554 -8.55 28.75 -4.39
CA LEU A 554 -9.51 27.73 -4.85
C LEU A 554 -10.46 28.21 -5.95
N THR A 555 -10.29 29.41 -6.48
CA THR A 555 -11.06 29.89 -7.64
C THR A 555 -10.69 29.13 -8.92
N LYS A 556 -11.58 29.15 -9.92
CA LYS A 556 -11.37 28.47 -11.21
C LYS A 556 -10.07 28.89 -11.88
N GLU A 557 -9.77 30.19 -11.87
CA GLU A 557 -8.57 30.78 -12.47
C GLU A 557 -7.30 30.42 -11.69
N SER A 558 -7.36 30.49 -10.35
CA SER A 558 -6.24 30.12 -9.48
C SER A 558 -5.91 28.64 -9.59
N VAL A 559 -6.93 27.78 -9.63
CA VAL A 559 -6.75 26.35 -9.83
C VAL A 559 -6.13 26.05 -11.19
N ARG A 560 -6.62 26.69 -12.26
CA ARG A 560 -6.05 26.58 -13.62
C ARG A 560 -4.59 27.01 -13.69
N ALA A 561 -4.19 27.97 -12.86
CA ALA A 561 -2.80 28.43 -12.73
C ALA A 561 -1.96 27.63 -11.72
N ARG A 562 -2.50 26.52 -11.17
CA ARG A 562 -1.90 25.69 -10.10
C ARG A 562 -1.57 26.44 -8.80
N ALA A 563 -2.24 27.56 -8.52
CA ALA A 563 -1.98 28.36 -7.31
C ALA A 563 -2.52 27.73 -6.00
N HIS A 564 -3.30 26.65 -6.11
CA HIS A 564 -3.77 25.84 -4.99
C HIS A 564 -2.70 24.88 -4.45
N GLU A 565 -1.58 24.74 -5.17
CA GLU A 565 -0.39 24.00 -4.77
C GLU A 565 0.67 24.97 -4.23
N ASP A 566 1.10 24.75 -2.98
CA ASP A 566 2.08 25.56 -2.28
C ASP A 566 3.38 24.77 -2.05
N HIS A 567 4.29 24.84 -3.02
CA HIS A 567 5.60 24.21 -2.94
C HIS A 567 6.57 24.93 -1.97
N THR A 568 6.10 25.96 -1.26
CA THR A 568 6.89 26.73 -0.29
C THR A 568 6.39 26.58 1.15
N LEU A 569 5.48 25.63 1.39
CA LEU A 569 4.89 25.38 2.70
C LEU A 569 5.95 25.20 3.79
N THR A 570 5.83 25.96 4.87
CA THR A 570 6.71 25.86 6.04
C THR A 570 5.93 25.49 7.30
N LEU A 571 6.64 25.04 8.35
CA LEU A 571 6.02 24.78 9.66
C LEU A 571 5.34 26.02 10.27
N ARG A 572 5.75 27.23 9.88
CA ARG A 572 5.11 28.47 10.36
C ARG A 572 3.69 28.59 9.83
N ASP A 573 3.44 28.12 8.62
CA ASP A 573 2.12 28.13 7.99
C ASP A 573 1.16 27.12 8.64
N LEU A 574 1.72 26.12 9.33
CA LEU A 574 0.99 25.09 10.06
C LEU A 574 0.84 25.40 11.56
N ALA A 575 1.45 26.50 12.05
CA ALA A 575 1.39 26.89 13.44
C ALA A 575 -0.06 27.18 13.86
N GLY A 576 -0.50 26.54 14.95
CA GLY A 576 -1.87 26.69 15.47
C GLY A 576 -2.94 25.89 14.73
N LYS A 577 -2.61 25.17 13.65
CA LYS A 577 -3.54 24.23 13.01
C LYS A 577 -3.77 23.00 13.89
N LYS A 578 -4.91 22.33 13.71
CA LYS A 578 -5.23 21.10 14.45
C LYS A 578 -4.29 19.98 14.00
N LYS A 579 -3.61 19.37 14.97
CA LYS A 579 -2.70 18.23 14.76
C LYS A 579 -3.41 16.91 15.05
N GLY A 580 -3.15 15.91 14.21
CA GLY A 580 -3.60 14.53 14.38
C GLY A 580 -4.99 14.24 13.83
N VAL A 581 -5.45 13.01 14.07
CA VAL A 581 -6.64 12.43 13.44
C VAL A 581 -7.94 13.18 13.75
N ALA A 582 -8.94 13.06 12.88
CA ALA A 582 -10.24 13.66 13.10
C ALA A 582 -10.91 13.15 14.38
N GLU A 583 -11.61 14.06 15.07
CA GLU A 583 -12.30 13.76 16.33
C GLU A 583 -13.80 13.86 16.14
N PHE A 584 -14.49 12.77 16.47
CA PHE A 584 -15.95 12.67 16.43
C PHE A 584 -16.44 11.72 17.53
N PRO A 585 -17.74 11.69 17.85
CA PRO A 585 -18.28 10.80 18.88
C PRO A 585 -17.91 9.33 18.61
N GLY A 586 -17.16 8.72 19.54
CA GLY A 586 -16.70 7.34 19.42
C GLY A 586 -15.43 7.12 18.59
N SER A 587 -14.75 8.18 18.15
CA SER A 587 -13.48 8.10 17.39
C SER A 587 -12.31 7.47 18.16
N LYS A 588 -12.30 7.58 19.50
CA LYS A 588 -11.27 7.06 20.41
C LYS A 588 -11.90 6.20 21.52
N PRO A 589 -12.38 4.99 21.21
CA PRO A 589 -12.88 4.06 22.21
C PRO A 589 -11.80 3.66 23.23
N LYS A 590 -12.20 3.18 24.41
CA LYS A 590 -11.25 2.67 25.40
C LYS A 590 -10.62 1.37 24.90
N VAL A 591 -9.28 1.33 24.88
CA VAL A 591 -8.48 0.18 24.46
C VAL A 591 -7.45 -0.20 25.51
N ARG A 592 -7.00 -1.46 25.50
CA ARG A 592 -5.92 -1.99 26.34
C ARG A 592 -4.93 -2.80 25.51
N GLN A 593 -3.75 -3.01 26.07
CA GLN A 593 -2.70 -3.79 25.41
C GLN A 593 -3.03 -5.29 25.36
N PRO A 594 -2.77 -5.99 24.24
CA PRO A 594 -2.83 -7.44 24.22
C PRO A 594 -1.72 -8.06 25.10
N PRO A 595 -1.95 -9.26 25.65
CA PRO A 595 -0.95 -9.94 26.46
C PRO A 595 0.27 -10.32 25.61
N LYS A 596 1.48 -10.26 26.19
CA LYS A 596 2.71 -10.71 25.53
C LYS A 596 2.59 -12.19 25.14
N LYS A 597 2.96 -12.53 23.90
CA LYS A 597 3.01 -13.93 23.45
C LYS A 597 4.04 -14.74 24.26
N PRO A 598 3.82 -16.05 24.46
CA PRO A 598 4.74 -16.90 25.21
C PRO A 598 6.09 -17.10 24.49
N SER A 599 7.08 -17.57 25.27
CA SER A 599 8.53 -17.70 24.96
C SER A 599 8.90 -18.18 23.53
N PRO A 600 10.06 -17.75 23.00
CA PRO A 600 10.63 -18.13 21.69
C PRO A 600 10.63 -19.63 21.36
N LEU A 601 10.64 -20.50 22.37
CA LEU A 601 10.64 -21.96 22.20
C LEU A 601 9.33 -22.49 21.60
N THR A 602 8.19 -21.86 21.90
CA THR A 602 6.88 -22.27 21.35
C THR A 602 6.70 -21.83 19.89
N TRP A 603 7.33 -20.72 19.50
CA TRP A 603 7.40 -20.22 18.14
C TRP A 603 8.22 -21.13 17.22
N ALA A 604 9.41 -21.57 17.68
CA ALA A 604 10.32 -22.41 16.90
C ALA A 604 9.68 -23.73 16.41
N VAL A 605 8.80 -24.33 17.23
CA VAL A 605 8.11 -25.59 16.91
C VAL A 605 7.00 -25.38 15.85
N GLY A 606 6.27 -24.26 15.91
CA GLY A 606 5.23 -23.94 14.94
C GLY A 606 5.79 -23.62 13.55
N GLU A 607 6.93 -22.94 13.52
CA GLU A 607 7.56 -22.47 12.29
C GLU A 607 8.35 -23.56 11.54
N ALA A 608 8.88 -24.57 12.22
CA ALA A 608 9.56 -25.71 11.58
C ALA A 608 8.66 -26.46 10.55
N LYS A 609 7.33 -26.48 10.77
CA LYS A 609 6.37 -27.04 9.80
C LYS A 609 6.21 -26.17 8.55
N LYS A 610 6.31 -24.83 8.69
CA LYS A 610 6.27 -23.91 7.57
C LYS A 610 7.57 -23.97 6.77
N ASP A 611 8.71 -24.04 7.45
CA ASP A 611 10.04 -24.19 6.81
C ASP A 611 10.08 -25.44 5.91
N ALA A 612 9.55 -26.57 6.37
CA ALA A 612 9.46 -27.79 5.58
C ALA A 612 8.57 -27.62 4.33
N LYS A 613 7.41 -26.98 4.49
CA LYS A 613 6.46 -26.74 3.38
C LYS A 613 7.03 -25.76 2.34
N TRP A 614 7.72 -24.71 2.80
CA TRP A 614 8.40 -23.74 1.95
C TRP A 614 9.54 -24.40 1.16
N ALA A 615 10.41 -25.17 1.82
CA ALA A 615 11.50 -25.90 1.16
C ALA A 615 10.98 -26.87 0.09
N LEU A 616 9.89 -27.60 0.38
CA LEU A 616 9.18 -28.45 -0.59
C LEU A 616 8.61 -27.66 -1.78
N GLY A 617 8.07 -26.47 -1.53
CA GLY A 617 7.51 -25.57 -2.55
C GLY A 617 8.57 -24.99 -3.47
N ALA A 618 9.68 -24.49 -2.90
CA ALA A 618 10.82 -23.97 -3.66
C ALA A 618 11.44 -25.06 -4.56
N VAL A 619 11.57 -26.28 -4.05
CA VAL A 619 12.03 -27.45 -4.85
C VAL A 619 11.05 -27.75 -5.98
N LYS A 620 9.73 -27.76 -5.74
CA LYS A 620 8.74 -27.98 -6.80
C LYS A 620 8.74 -26.88 -7.87
N ARG A 621 8.93 -25.61 -7.48
CA ARG A 621 8.99 -24.47 -8.41
C ARG A 621 10.24 -24.45 -9.27
N GLY A 622 11.38 -24.91 -8.74
CA GLY A 622 12.63 -25.10 -9.49
C GLY A 622 12.61 -26.29 -10.46
N VAL A 623 11.63 -27.19 -10.36
CA VAL A 623 11.49 -28.39 -11.21
C VAL A 623 10.45 -28.13 -12.31
N ARG A 624 10.78 -27.22 -13.24
CA ARG A 624 10.23 -27.23 -14.61
C ARG A 624 11.28 -27.57 -15.68
N ASP A 625 12.54 -27.71 -15.28
CA ASP A 625 13.63 -28.24 -16.09
C ASP A 625 14.11 -29.60 -15.52
N PRO A 626 14.04 -30.71 -16.28
CA PRO A 626 14.49 -32.03 -15.86
C PRO A 626 15.96 -32.08 -15.43
N ARG A 627 16.83 -31.21 -15.98
CA ARG A 627 18.27 -31.21 -15.68
C ARG A 627 18.60 -30.53 -14.35
N THR A 628 17.87 -29.48 -14.01
CA THR A 628 18.00 -28.77 -12.73
C THR A 628 17.42 -29.58 -11.57
N GLY A 629 16.28 -30.26 -11.79
CA GLY A 629 15.71 -31.18 -10.81
C GLY A 629 16.63 -32.35 -10.44
N ALA A 630 17.35 -32.92 -11.41
CA ALA A 630 18.30 -34.01 -11.15
C ALA A 630 19.52 -33.56 -10.31
N ARG A 631 19.99 -32.31 -10.45
CA ARG A 631 21.08 -31.76 -9.62
C ARG A 631 20.63 -31.39 -8.21
N LEU A 632 19.41 -30.88 -8.03
CA LEU A 632 18.81 -30.60 -6.72
C LEU A 632 18.54 -31.87 -5.91
N VAL A 633 18.18 -32.96 -6.58
CA VAL A 633 18.04 -34.29 -5.96
C VAL A 633 19.42 -34.85 -5.55
N GLY A 634 20.48 -34.54 -6.31
CA GLY A 634 21.86 -34.94 -5.99
C GLY A 634 22.55 -34.12 -4.89
N SER A 635 22.09 -32.91 -4.56
CA SER A 635 22.75 -31.98 -3.63
C SER A 635 22.28 -32.05 -2.17
N GLY A 636 21.54 -33.09 -1.77
CA GLY A 636 21.16 -33.31 -0.36
C GLY A 636 19.87 -32.62 0.10
N ILE A 637 19.20 -31.87 -0.78
CA ILE A 637 17.96 -31.13 -0.48
C ILE A 637 16.78 -32.09 -0.24
N TYR A 638 16.72 -33.22 -0.95
CA TYR A 638 15.70 -34.27 -0.71
C TYR A 638 15.89 -34.96 0.65
N GLY A 639 17.15 -35.13 1.08
CA GLY A 639 17.49 -35.64 2.41
C GLY A 639 17.08 -34.67 3.53
N ALA A 640 17.26 -33.37 3.31
CA ALA A 640 16.83 -32.33 4.25
C ALA A 640 15.30 -32.26 4.40
N VAL A 641 14.55 -32.41 3.30
CA VAL A 641 13.08 -32.45 3.30
C VAL A 641 12.54 -33.72 3.98
N ALA A 642 13.11 -34.89 3.67
CA ALA A 642 12.72 -36.15 4.31
C ALA A 642 13.03 -36.16 5.82
N TYR A 643 14.16 -35.56 6.22
CA TYR A 643 14.58 -35.49 7.62
C TYR A 643 13.82 -34.43 8.43
N THR A 644 13.50 -33.27 7.84
CA THR A 644 12.62 -32.27 8.48
C THR A 644 11.20 -32.81 8.65
N MET A 645 10.67 -33.58 7.69
CA MET A 645 9.42 -34.33 7.87
C MET A 645 9.53 -35.38 8.99
N TRP A 646 10.65 -36.11 9.08
CA TRP A 646 10.90 -37.07 10.16
C TRP A 646 11.00 -36.39 11.55
N PHE A 647 11.68 -35.25 11.65
CA PHE A 647 11.77 -34.45 12.88
C PHE A 647 10.42 -33.82 13.26
N ALA A 648 9.65 -33.32 12.29
CA ALA A 648 8.29 -32.82 12.52
C ALA A 648 7.34 -33.93 13.00
N MET A 649 7.48 -35.16 12.48
CA MET A 649 6.74 -36.33 12.97
C MET A 649 7.22 -36.77 14.36
N GLY A 650 8.52 -36.73 14.64
CA GLY A 650 9.10 -37.05 15.96
C GLY A 650 8.67 -36.08 17.05
N THR A 651 8.61 -34.79 16.76
CA THR A 651 8.14 -33.74 17.69
C THR A 651 6.64 -33.80 17.92
N VAL A 652 5.83 -34.11 16.89
CA VAL A 652 4.40 -34.38 17.04
C VAL A 652 4.16 -35.63 17.91
N ASN A 653 4.95 -36.68 17.74
CA ASN A 653 4.87 -37.89 18.58
C ASN A 653 5.31 -37.62 20.02
N LEU A 654 6.32 -36.78 20.25
CA LEU A 654 6.72 -36.32 21.58
C LEU A 654 5.62 -35.48 22.25
N PHE A 655 4.98 -34.58 21.50
CA PHE A 655 3.87 -33.76 21.99
C PHE A 655 2.62 -34.60 22.30
N LEU A 656 2.29 -35.57 21.43
CA LEU A 656 1.24 -36.56 21.69
C LEU A 656 1.57 -37.43 22.91
N GLY A 657 2.83 -37.85 23.06
CA GLY A 657 3.30 -38.58 24.24
C GLY A 657 3.20 -37.74 25.52
N TRP A 658 3.50 -36.45 25.45
CA TRP A 658 3.36 -35.52 26.57
C TRP A 658 1.89 -35.28 26.92
N MET A 659 1.02 -35.10 25.92
CA MET A 659 -0.44 -35.02 26.09
C MET A 659 -1.02 -36.29 26.69
N LEU A 660 -0.61 -37.47 26.21
CA LEU A 660 -1.04 -38.76 26.76
C LEU A 660 -0.52 -38.97 28.19
N ALA A 661 0.71 -38.54 28.50
CA ALA A 661 1.25 -38.56 29.85
C ALA A 661 0.51 -37.60 30.78
N LEU A 662 0.14 -36.40 30.30
CA LEU A 662 -0.64 -35.41 31.03
C LEU A 662 -2.07 -35.93 31.29
N VAL A 663 -2.71 -36.53 30.27
CA VAL A 663 -4.02 -37.18 30.40
C VAL A 663 -3.94 -38.37 31.35
N SER A 664 -2.88 -39.19 31.33
CA SER A 664 -2.71 -40.29 32.29
C SER A 664 -2.49 -39.81 33.73
N LYS A 665 -1.76 -38.71 33.90
CA LYS A 665 -1.57 -38.07 35.22
C LYS A 665 -2.87 -37.45 35.72
N LEU A 666 -3.65 -36.80 34.86
CA LEU A 666 -4.97 -36.28 35.20
C LEU A 666 -5.98 -37.41 35.49
N TRP A 667 -5.90 -38.54 34.77
CA TRP A 667 -6.73 -39.72 35.02
C TRP A 667 -6.41 -40.38 36.37
N SER A 668 -5.15 -40.33 36.82
CA SER A 668 -4.75 -40.81 38.15
C SER A 668 -5.23 -39.95 39.33
N PHE A 669 -5.77 -38.75 39.05
CA PHE A 669 -6.43 -37.88 40.03
C PHE A 669 -7.96 -37.99 40.04
N VAL A 670 -8.54 -38.83 39.16
CA VAL A 670 -10.00 -39.06 39.04
C VAL A 670 -10.36 -40.49 39.46
N LYS A 671 -9.55 -41.13 40.30
CA LYS A 671 -9.90 -42.37 41.01
C LYS A 671 -9.75 -42.20 42.52
#